data_AF-A0A6A4ED37-F1
#
_entry.id   AF-A0A6A4ED37-F1
#
_cell.length_a   1.000
_cell.length_b   1.000
_cell.length_c   1.000
_cell.angle_alpha   90.00
_cell.angle_beta   90.00
_cell.angle_gamma   90.00
#
_symmetry.space_group_name_H-M   'P 1'
#
loop_
_entity.id
_entity.type
_entity.pdbx_description
1 polymer ?
#
loop_
_entity_poly.entity_id
_entity_poly.type
_entity_poly.pdbx_seq_one_letter_code
_entity_poly.pdbx_strand_id
1 'polypeptide(L)'
;MMEAPDAAIMEQRWGFLAPWCNVLQYRINYRTLEDAPLDVWGGQSRALHVMLPRRVGIYGEINDERSFQIEFQNTREALSLLAAVEHVDHMAWKFLLLKYCGVDLGKPGDEIFETEIPVRFCVLIESQAETDLIQLCGVNQRRYMSEGYVNTLGRIAELGGLGKNADGVDLDIPVRVIFNSTPKYDVMNKLTIEPIQNLVNIQAAEKIIREEWESYNWSLENQPVDSGMLRCTLVLEPMIADLRVFGCGNEIVETMARFVGENVWFSQLSLKAAMGCLENQDEVLMSFRQMMAVVFDATRRSRELANTRYCSRTLEHGWDSDPLQMGTVTLQCDSSLGPSELGVMFSALVLNQTTRHLSIRMQMESNNHKDWWKWVAYAFFSKRAQTCSALESLELSGINDVEIEDVKAFSAVVATEHPEEVICGIQSGLVPERDAALKQGSPVQWKPPRKDQPHSNPSVVKFGSTIPSILTFGDDGESKWVNVLIPGFGHCLVQRSDLEFHPVDRSDASSSTLTSLTLRFGNFSKPKLNGLPLLLSACGASLRSLTIQGSVGEVDANMILQCCPKLRDLTLQKGWVIAQFDLTEVRTRKQHIPVQSFNWEDVTALANELSKSNNSFTRCVRRLAIRLTGMNQVDNVRWAHYGSVLTSYLNALLEMLMVNDYLEYFKITVPSQSHEYAKLFRKHHNKTIRRGGTLSIETKVTLLSVMLARTKMIPFIEETRTRRKKKVRRSSALTAYHQTFANICAFAASAPQRQVYFQQEHSENTPSELC
;
A
#
# COMPACT_ATOMS: atom_id res chain seq x y z
N MET A 1 29.36 5.56 4.02
CA MET A 1 30.61 6.08 3.44
C MET A 1 30.70 5.69 1.97
N MET A 2 30.42 6.65 1.09
CA MET A 2 30.84 6.63 -0.31
C MET A 2 32.37 6.54 -0.34
N GLU A 3 32.97 5.89 -1.34
CA GLU A 3 34.43 5.80 -1.41
C GLU A 3 35.03 7.23 -1.45
N ALA A 4 36.11 7.47 -0.71
CA ALA A 4 36.75 8.79 -0.61
C ALA A 4 37.01 9.50 -1.97
N PRO A 5 37.42 8.81 -3.05
CA PRO A 5 37.55 9.45 -4.37
C PRO A 5 36.22 9.94 -4.95
N ASP A 6 35.12 9.19 -4.78
CA ASP A 6 33.80 9.57 -5.29
C ASP A 6 33.23 10.79 -4.54
N ALA A 7 33.49 10.87 -3.22
CA ALA A 7 33.04 12.00 -2.40
C ALA A 7 33.73 13.32 -2.78
N ALA A 8 35.01 13.28 -3.15
CA ALA A 8 35.74 14.46 -3.61
C ALA A 8 35.24 14.96 -4.98
N ILE A 9 34.92 14.03 -5.90
CA ILE A 9 34.34 14.36 -7.21
C ILE A 9 32.95 14.97 -7.03
N MET A 10 32.11 14.39 -6.16
CA MET A 10 30.78 14.93 -5.88
C MET A 10 30.84 16.31 -5.23
N GLU A 11 31.80 16.53 -4.31
CA GLU A 11 32.02 17.85 -3.71
C GLU A 11 32.37 18.91 -4.77
N GLN A 12 33.30 18.57 -5.68
CA GLN A 12 33.73 19.49 -6.72
C GLN A 12 32.60 19.84 -7.70
N ARG A 13 31.77 18.86 -8.06
CA ARG A 13 30.66 19.04 -9.03
C ARG A 13 29.44 19.70 -8.40
N TRP A 14 29.04 19.28 -7.21
CA TRP A 14 27.73 19.60 -6.62
C TRP A 14 27.80 20.42 -5.33
N GLY A 15 28.99 20.69 -4.79
CA GLY A 15 29.17 21.44 -3.53
C GLY A 15 28.63 22.88 -3.54
N PHE A 16 28.37 23.46 -4.72
CA PHE A 16 27.71 24.77 -4.84
C PHE A 16 26.28 24.79 -4.30
N LEU A 17 25.65 23.63 -4.12
CA LEU A 17 24.31 23.49 -3.52
C LEU A 17 24.33 23.49 -1.99
N ALA A 18 25.51 23.47 -1.36
CA ALA A 18 25.64 23.46 0.10
C ALA A 18 24.82 24.56 0.80
N PRO A 19 24.78 25.83 0.34
CA PRO A 19 23.96 26.86 0.99
C PRO A 19 22.46 26.54 1.00
N TRP A 20 21.94 25.95 -0.08
CA TRP A 20 20.55 25.53 -0.19
C TRP A 20 20.26 24.30 0.67
N CYS A 21 21.17 23.32 0.67
CA CYS A 21 21.03 22.13 1.50
C CYS A 21 21.11 22.46 3.01
N ASN A 22 21.87 23.48 3.38
CA ASN A 22 21.95 23.96 4.77
C ASN A 22 20.63 24.54 5.28
N VAL A 23 19.81 25.15 4.41
CA VAL A 23 18.45 25.59 4.76
C VAL A 23 17.59 24.39 5.19
N LEU A 24 17.82 23.23 4.58
CA LEU A 24 17.09 21.99 4.82
C LEU A 24 17.72 21.11 5.91
N GLN A 25 18.86 21.54 6.47
CA GLN A 25 19.56 20.79 7.50
C GLN A 25 18.64 20.60 8.71
N TYR A 26 18.50 19.35 9.16
CA TYR A 26 17.58 18.94 10.23
C TYR A 26 16.08 19.09 9.93
N ARG A 27 15.69 19.73 8.82
CA ARG A 27 14.29 19.86 8.38
C ARG A 27 13.82 18.66 7.55
N ILE A 28 14.75 17.93 6.93
CA ILE A 28 14.46 16.73 6.15
C ILE A 28 14.95 15.49 6.89
N ASN A 29 14.08 14.48 7.00
CA ASN A 29 14.42 13.21 7.60
C ASN A 29 13.86 12.05 6.75
N TYR A 30 14.66 11.02 6.49
CA TYR A 30 14.18 9.83 5.78
C TYR A 30 13.61 8.82 6.77
N ARG A 31 12.32 8.99 7.09
CA ARG A 31 11.64 8.22 8.13
C ARG A 31 10.67 7.23 7.53
N THR A 32 10.39 6.22 8.32
CA THR A 32 9.32 5.28 8.07
C THR A 32 7.98 5.98 8.21
N LEU A 33 7.09 5.76 7.26
CA LEU A 33 5.68 6.03 7.45
C LEU A 33 5.18 5.01 8.48
N GLU A 34 4.99 5.45 9.73
CA GLU A 34 4.63 4.60 10.89
C GLU A 34 3.42 3.69 10.63
N ASP A 35 2.55 4.10 9.71
CA ASP A 35 1.31 3.40 9.38
C ASP A 35 1.30 2.70 8.03
N ALA A 36 2.36 2.78 7.24
CA ALA A 36 2.41 1.99 6.02
C ALA A 36 2.38 0.50 6.42
N PRO A 37 1.54 -0.33 5.75
CA PRO A 37 1.53 -1.75 6.03
C PRO A 37 2.97 -2.25 5.94
N LEU A 38 3.47 -2.83 7.04
CA LEU A 38 4.83 -3.34 7.10
C LEU A 38 5.05 -4.21 5.86
N ASP A 39 6.05 -3.92 5.02
CA ASP A 39 6.37 -4.87 3.97
C ASP A 39 6.74 -6.20 4.62
N VAL A 40 6.34 -7.28 3.97
CA VAL A 40 6.62 -8.66 4.34
C VAL A 40 8.13 -8.87 4.57
N TRP A 41 8.97 -8.07 3.91
CA TRP A 41 10.44 -8.05 3.97
C TRP A 41 11.03 -7.17 5.09
N GLY A 42 10.19 -6.50 5.88
CA GLY A 42 10.62 -5.47 6.83
C GLY A 42 11.13 -4.19 6.17
N GLY A 43 10.90 -4.03 4.86
CA GLY A 43 11.02 -2.75 4.17
C GLY A 43 9.89 -1.84 4.64
N GLN A 44 10.21 -0.88 5.49
CA GLN A 44 9.24 0.14 5.85
C GLN A 44 9.10 1.08 4.64
N SER A 45 7.87 1.41 4.21
CA SER A 45 7.69 2.47 3.23
C SER A 45 8.20 3.75 3.87
N ARG A 46 9.35 4.21 3.39
CA ARG A 46 10.01 5.42 3.88
C ARG A 46 9.74 6.56 2.94
N ALA A 47 9.65 7.75 3.50
CA ALA A 47 9.49 8.97 2.76
C ALA A 47 10.44 10.03 3.33
N LEU A 48 10.69 11.08 2.55
CA LEU A 48 11.41 12.25 3.04
C LEU A 48 10.41 13.12 3.78
N HIS A 49 10.43 13.03 5.11
CA HIS A 49 9.63 13.88 5.98
C HIS A 49 10.25 15.27 6.01
N VAL A 50 9.46 16.28 5.70
CA VAL A 50 9.87 17.68 5.65
C VAL A 50 9.12 18.46 6.74
N MET A 51 9.89 19.13 7.59
CA MET A 51 9.38 20.09 8.57
C MET A 51 9.47 21.50 7.98
N LEU A 52 8.32 22.13 7.76
CA LEU A 52 8.27 23.52 7.28
C LEU A 52 8.76 24.49 8.36
N PRO A 53 9.24 25.69 7.97
CA PRO A 53 9.50 26.76 8.92
C PRO A 53 8.28 27.05 9.79
N ARG A 54 8.50 27.43 11.04
CA ARG A 54 7.44 27.79 11.98
C ARG A 54 7.38 29.30 12.14
N ARG A 55 6.17 29.84 12.28
CA ARG A 55 5.97 31.25 12.68
C ARG A 55 6.35 31.50 14.14
N VAL A 56 6.27 30.46 14.97
CA VAL A 56 6.68 30.49 16.37
C VAL A 56 7.84 29.50 16.57
N GLY A 57 8.97 30.01 17.03
CA GLY A 57 10.15 29.22 17.36
C GLY A 57 9.91 28.26 18.53
N ILE A 58 10.84 27.32 18.72
CA ILE A 58 10.73 26.26 19.75
C ILE A 58 10.63 26.85 21.17
N TYR A 59 11.21 28.03 21.40
CA TYR A 59 11.17 28.73 22.69
C TYR A 59 10.01 29.74 22.82
N GLY A 60 9.04 29.71 21.89
CA GLY A 60 7.89 30.62 21.90
C GLY A 60 8.16 32.00 21.27
N GLU A 61 9.30 32.16 20.61
CA GLU A 61 9.69 33.38 19.90
C GLU A 61 8.83 33.55 18.65
N ILE A 62 8.13 34.68 18.48
CA ILE A 62 7.38 34.95 17.25
C ILE A 62 8.36 35.49 16.21
N ASN A 63 8.55 34.75 15.13
CA ASN A 63 9.34 35.22 13.99
C ASN A 63 8.61 36.39 13.31
N ASP A 64 9.35 37.40 12.86
CA ASP A 64 8.74 38.44 12.04
C ASP A 64 8.24 37.83 10.73
N GLU A 65 7.06 38.26 10.27
CA GLU A 65 6.41 37.68 9.10
C GLU A 65 7.30 37.77 7.86
N ARG A 66 8.11 38.83 7.72
CA ARG A 66 8.98 38.99 6.55
C ARG A 66 10.11 37.95 6.55
N SER A 67 10.77 37.73 7.67
CA SER A 67 11.81 36.69 7.78
C SER A 67 11.23 35.29 7.63
N PHE A 68 10.05 35.03 8.19
CA PHE A 68 9.34 33.77 7.98
C PHE A 68 9.07 33.52 6.49
N GLN A 69 8.54 34.51 5.77
CA GLN A 69 8.25 34.39 4.34
C GLN A 69 9.51 34.12 3.50
N ILE A 70 10.64 34.75 3.84
CA ILE A 70 11.94 34.50 3.19
C ILE A 70 12.42 33.08 3.49
N GLU A 71 12.36 32.63 4.74
CA GLU A 71 12.78 31.29 5.14
C GLU A 71 11.91 30.20 4.49
N PHE A 72 10.60 30.44 4.41
CA PHE A 72 9.64 29.56 3.74
C PHE A 72 9.95 29.46 2.24
N GLN A 73 10.15 30.59 1.57
CA GLN A 73 10.53 30.62 0.16
C GLN A 73 11.84 29.86 -0.08
N ASN A 74 12.86 30.11 0.74
CA ASN A 74 14.15 29.43 0.64
C ASN A 74 14.01 27.91 0.84
N THR A 75 13.15 27.49 1.78
CA THR A 75 12.88 26.07 2.03
C THR A 75 12.20 25.42 0.81
N ARG A 76 11.16 26.06 0.25
CA ARG A 76 10.45 25.59 -0.95
C ARG A 76 11.38 25.47 -2.17
N GLU A 77 12.19 26.49 -2.40
CA GLU A 77 13.15 26.54 -3.50
C GLU A 77 14.26 25.49 -3.32
N ALA A 78 14.78 25.31 -2.10
CA ALA A 78 15.77 24.29 -1.80
C ALA A 78 15.25 22.87 -2.08
N LEU A 79 14.00 22.54 -1.69
CA LEU A 79 13.36 21.25 -2.01
C LEU A 79 13.27 21.02 -3.52
N SER A 80 12.95 22.07 -4.27
CA SER A 80 12.81 22.01 -5.72
C SER A 80 14.16 21.78 -6.42
N LEU A 81 15.22 22.45 -5.96
CA LEU A 81 16.58 22.25 -6.48
C LEU A 81 17.07 20.81 -6.21
N LEU A 82 16.81 20.31 -5.01
CA LEU A 82 17.12 18.96 -4.59
C LEU A 82 16.47 17.90 -5.49
N ALA A 83 15.18 18.07 -5.79
CA ALA A 83 14.46 17.24 -6.75
C ALA A 83 15.01 17.34 -8.18
N ALA A 84 15.43 18.52 -8.61
CA ALA A 84 16.06 18.71 -9.91
C ALA A 84 17.41 17.97 -10.03
N VAL A 85 18.19 17.92 -8.95
CA VAL A 85 19.44 17.13 -8.91
C VAL A 85 19.14 15.65 -9.06
N GLU A 86 18.13 15.12 -8.38
CA GLU A 86 17.79 13.70 -8.51
C GLU A 86 17.44 13.29 -9.94
N HIS A 87 16.72 14.16 -10.65
CA HIS A 87 16.39 13.94 -12.06
C HIS A 87 17.64 13.81 -12.96
N VAL A 88 18.72 14.51 -12.59
CA VAL A 88 19.95 14.63 -13.38
C VAL A 88 21.03 13.64 -12.94
N ASP A 89 21.23 13.47 -11.63
CA ASP A 89 22.30 12.69 -11.00
C ASP A 89 21.82 12.17 -9.63
N HIS A 90 21.27 10.96 -9.63
CA HIS A 90 20.77 10.30 -8.41
C HIS A 90 21.86 10.11 -7.33
N MET A 91 23.13 9.92 -7.74
CA MET A 91 24.23 9.74 -6.79
C MET A 91 24.57 11.05 -6.09
N ALA A 92 24.51 12.17 -6.81
CA ALA A 92 24.64 13.51 -6.24
C ALA A 92 23.51 13.83 -5.27
N TRP A 93 22.27 13.51 -5.62
CA TRP A 93 21.10 13.63 -4.75
C TRP A 93 21.32 12.98 -3.39
N LYS A 94 21.71 11.70 -3.39
CA LYS A 94 22.01 10.94 -2.17
C LYS A 94 23.18 11.53 -1.38
N PHE A 95 24.23 12.01 -2.07
CA PHE A 95 25.36 12.68 -1.44
C PHE A 95 24.95 13.97 -0.72
N LEU A 96 24.14 14.82 -1.36
CA LEU A 96 23.67 16.09 -0.79
C LEU A 96 22.80 15.86 0.46
N LEU A 97 21.88 14.89 0.39
CA LEU A 97 21.04 14.50 1.54
C LEU A 97 21.87 14.08 2.75
N LEU A 98 22.88 13.22 2.52
CA LEU A 98 23.71 12.68 3.59
C LEU A 98 24.70 13.70 4.15
N LYS A 99 25.36 14.48 3.30
CA LYS A 99 26.45 15.38 3.71
C LYS A 99 25.98 16.73 4.23
N TYR A 100 25.01 17.36 3.56
CA TYR A 100 24.63 18.74 3.85
C TYR A 100 23.25 18.85 4.52
N CYS A 101 22.27 18.02 4.13
CA CYS A 101 20.97 18.03 4.79
C CYS A 101 20.96 17.26 6.13
N GLY A 102 21.98 16.42 6.38
CA GLY A 102 22.11 15.65 7.62
C GLY A 102 21.14 14.47 7.73
N VAL A 103 20.65 13.95 6.61
CA VAL A 103 19.72 12.82 6.58
C VAL A 103 20.45 11.53 6.93
N ASP A 104 19.96 10.81 7.94
CA ASP A 104 20.46 9.48 8.28
C ASP A 104 19.91 8.42 7.31
N LEU A 105 20.79 7.83 6.52
CA LEU A 105 20.50 6.76 5.58
C LEU A 105 21.05 5.40 6.05
N GLY A 106 21.50 5.30 7.30
CA GLY A 106 22.15 4.11 7.82
C GLY A 106 23.58 3.92 7.29
N LYS A 107 24.09 2.70 7.39
CA LYS A 107 25.47 2.34 7.03
C LYS A 107 25.51 1.65 5.66
N PRO A 108 26.64 1.74 4.93
CA PRO A 108 26.84 0.95 3.71
C PRO A 108 26.58 -0.54 3.94
N GLY A 109 25.81 -1.16 3.05
CA GLY A 109 25.30 -2.53 3.21
C GLY A 109 23.91 -2.64 3.84
N ASP A 110 23.42 -1.61 4.54
CA ASP A 110 22.03 -1.56 4.97
C ASP A 110 21.11 -1.34 3.75
N GLU A 111 19.92 -1.94 3.78
CA GLU A 111 18.91 -1.78 2.73
C GLU A 111 18.56 -0.30 2.49
N ILE A 112 18.40 0.46 3.57
CA ILE A 112 18.08 1.89 3.52
C ILE A 112 19.18 2.66 2.78
N PHE A 113 20.44 2.31 3.02
CA PHE A 113 21.56 2.98 2.40
C PHE A 113 21.67 2.59 0.93
N GLU A 114 21.47 1.34 0.55
CA GLU A 114 21.74 0.87 -0.81
C GLU A 114 20.56 1.06 -1.77
N THR A 115 19.33 1.22 -1.27
CA THR A 115 18.14 1.45 -2.09
C THR A 115 18.12 2.87 -2.67
N GLU A 116 17.61 3.02 -3.90
CA GLU A 116 17.34 4.34 -4.49
C GLU A 116 16.29 5.10 -3.68
N ILE A 117 16.54 6.38 -3.42
CA ILE A 117 15.67 7.23 -2.60
C ILE A 117 14.77 8.04 -3.53
N PRO A 118 13.46 7.74 -3.61
CA PRO A 118 12.57 8.47 -4.50
C PRO A 118 12.36 9.92 -4.01
N VAL A 119 12.21 10.86 -4.95
CA VAL A 119 11.81 12.24 -4.64
C VAL A 119 10.32 12.27 -4.33
N ARG A 120 9.97 12.01 -3.07
CA ARG A 120 8.62 12.14 -2.53
C ARG A 120 8.70 12.81 -1.17
N PHE A 121 8.18 14.04 -1.09
CA PHE A 121 8.21 14.82 0.13
C PHE A 121 6.90 14.62 0.89
N CYS A 122 7.01 14.22 2.15
CA CYS A 122 5.89 14.15 3.08
C CYS A 122 6.02 15.29 4.09
N VAL A 123 5.08 16.22 4.07
CA VAL A 123 5.11 17.42 4.90
C VAL A 123 4.31 17.19 6.17
N LEU A 124 4.90 17.54 7.30
CA LEU A 124 4.22 17.61 8.60
C LEU A 124 3.73 19.03 8.82
N ILE A 125 2.42 19.19 9.04
CA ILE A 125 1.80 20.51 9.24
C ILE A 125 1.35 20.67 10.68
N GLU A 126 1.91 21.67 11.35
CA GLU A 126 1.69 21.88 12.79
C GLU A 126 0.75 23.06 13.08
N SER A 127 0.70 24.09 12.21
CA SER A 127 -0.20 25.23 12.37
C SER A 127 -0.51 25.89 11.02
N GLN A 128 -1.69 26.51 10.87
CA GLN A 128 -2.10 27.27 9.68
C GLN A 128 -1.95 26.50 8.35
N ALA A 129 -2.42 25.24 8.33
CA ALA A 129 -2.28 24.35 7.17
C ALA A 129 -2.72 24.94 5.84
N GLU A 130 -3.77 25.76 5.85
CA GLU A 130 -4.32 26.36 4.65
C GLU A 130 -3.29 27.25 3.95
N THR A 131 -2.77 28.27 4.65
CA THR A 131 -1.84 29.24 4.06
C THR A 131 -0.54 28.61 3.65
N ASP A 132 -0.02 27.69 4.47
CA ASP A 132 1.30 27.10 4.25
C ASP A 132 1.28 26.15 3.05
N LEU A 133 0.19 25.39 2.86
CA LEU A 133 0.02 24.55 1.69
C LEU A 133 -0.17 25.35 0.40
N ILE A 134 -0.96 26.42 0.43
CA ILE A 134 -1.13 27.32 -0.72
C ILE A 134 0.22 27.94 -1.09
N GLN A 135 1.01 28.37 -0.10
CA GLN A 135 2.33 28.93 -0.37
C GLN A 135 3.33 27.91 -0.92
N LEU A 136 3.23 26.65 -0.48
CA LEU A 136 4.11 25.56 -0.90
C LEU A 136 3.77 25.04 -2.30
N CYS A 137 2.49 24.74 -2.55
CA CYS A 137 2.01 23.99 -3.73
C CYS A 137 1.11 24.81 -4.67
N GLY A 138 0.71 26.02 -4.30
CA GLY A 138 -0.06 26.93 -5.16
C GLY A 138 0.79 27.59 -6.25
N VAL A 139 0.19 28.52 -7.00
CA VAL A 139 0.83 29.14 -8.18
C VAL A 139 1.95 30.13 -7.83
N ASN A 140 2.09 30.49 -6.56
CA ASN A 140 3.13 31.39 -6.07
C ASN A 140 4.55 30.90 -6.38
N GLN A 141 4.75 29.58 -6.49
CA GLN A 141 6.02 28.99 -6.91
C GLN A 141 6.42 29.32 -8.35
N ARG A 142 5.45 29.68 -9.22
CA ARG A 142 5.70 30.14 -10.59
C ARG A 142 5.86 31.66 -10.70
N ARG A 143 5.22 32.41 -9.81
CA ARG A 143 5.18 33.89 -9.85
C ARG A 143 6.33 34.55 -9.09
N TYR A 144 6.74 33.95 -7.97
CA TYR A 144 7.73 34.52 -7.07
C TYR A 144 8.89 33.55 -6.89
N MET A 145 9.89 33.70 -7.76
CA MET A 145 11.13 32.92 -7.74
C MET A 145 12.29 33.85 -7.38
N SER A 146 13.18 33.41 -6.48
CA SER A 146 14.40 34.16 -6.20
C SER A 146 15.39 34.06 -7.36
N GLU A 147 16.18 35.10 -7.58
CA GLU A 147 17.23 35.11 -8.60
C GLU A 147 18.26 34.00 -8.33
N GLY A 148 18.58 33.76 -7.05
CA GLY A 148 19.47 32.68 -6.63
C GLY A 148 18.96 31.31 -7.05
N TYR A 149 17.65 31.05 -6.90
CA TYR A 149 17.03 29.79 -7.30
C TYR A 149 17.13 29.56 -8.80
N VAL A 150 16.75 30.56 -9.61
CA VAL A 150 16.78 30.45 -11.10
C VAL A 150 18.21 30.20 -11.59
N ASN A 151 19.20 30.94 -11.08
CA ASN A 151 20.60 30.76 -11.44
C ASN A 151 21.13 29.37 -11.05
N THR A 152 20.71 28.87 -9.89
CA THR A 152 21.12 27.53 -9.41
C THR A 152 20.49 26.43 -10.27
N LEU A 153 19.22 26.57 -10.64
CA LEU A 153 18.51 25.61 -11.49
C LEU A 153 19.11 25.54 -12.90
N GLY A 154 19.51 26.68 -13.47
CA GLY A 154 20.24 26.73 -14.74
C GLY A 154 21.57 25.96 -14.68
N ARG A 155 22.33 26.11 -13.59
CA ARG A 155 23.57 25.34 -13.39
C ARG A 155 23.34 23.84 -13.25
N ILE A 156 22.23 23.41 -12.62
CA ILE A 156 21.84 21.99 -12.54
C ILE A 156 21.53 21.46 -13.95
N ALA A 157 20.79 22.22 -14.77
CA ALA A 157 20.45 21.84 -16.14
C ALA A 157 21.71 21.65 -16.99
N GLU A 158 22.67 22.58 -16.90
CA GLU A 158 23.96 22.49 -17.59
C GLU A 158 24.75 21.24 -17.19
N LEU A 159 24.82 20.93 -15.89
CA LEU A 159 25.50 19.74 -15.37
C LEU A 159 24.82 18.43 -15.79
N GLY A 160 23.51 18.47 -16.05
CA GLY A 160 22.74 17.35 -16.57
C GLY A 160 22.80 17.15 -18.07
N GLY A 161 23.56 17.99 -18.79
CA GLY A 161 23.72 17.87 -20.22
C GLY A 161 22.46 18.25 -21.01
N LEU A 162 21.54 19.02 -20.42
CA LEU A 162 20.46 19.68 -21.16
C LEU A 162 21.08 20.74 -22.08
N GLY A 163 21.35 20.34 -23.32
CA GLY A 163 21.93 21.25 -24.32
C GLY A 163 20.95 22.38 -24.67
N LYS A 164 21.48 23.48 -25.23
CA LYS A 164 20.67 24.65 -25.65
C LYS A 164 19.54 24.34 -26.64
N ASN A 165 19.57 23.16 -27.27
CA ASN A 165 18.59 22.68 -28.25
C ASN A 165 17.72 21.51 -27.72
N ALA A 166 17.88 21.12 -26.45
CA ALA A 166 17.05 20.08 -25.83
C ALA A 166 15.72 20.70 -25.38
N ASP A 167 14.61 19.96 -25.52
CA ASP A 167 13.31 20.43 -25.06
C ASP A 167 13.35 20.80 -23.57
N GLY A 168 12.70 21.90 -23.20
CA GLY A 168 12.59 22.34 -21.82
C GLY A 168 11.88 21.28 -20.97
N VAL A 169 12.37 21.07 -19.75
CA VAL A 169 11.86 20.01 -18.86
C VAL A 169 11.10 20.65 -17.70
N ASP A 170 9.81 20.32 -17.58
CA ASP A 170 8.97 20.69 -16.44
C ASP A 170 8.78 19.47 -15.52
N LEU A 171 9.28 19.58 -14.30
CA LEU A 171 9.29 18.52 -13.31
C LEU A 171 8.16 18.73 -12.30
N ASP A 172 7.20 17.80 -12.31
CA ASP A 172 6.21 17.65 -11.24
C ASP A 172 6.82 16.84 -10.09
N ILE A 173 6.91 17.47 -8.92
CA ILE A 173 7.50 16.94 -7.70
C ILE A 173 6.36 16.61 -6.72
N PRO A 174 6.16 15.34 -6.36
CA PRO A 174 5.04 14.96 -5.50
C PRO A 174 5.27 15.38 -4.05
N VAL A 175 4.28 16.08 -3.50
CA VAL A 175 4.19 16.46 -2.09
C VAL A 175 2.95 15.85 -1.48
N ARG A 176 3.08 15.14 -0.37
CA ARG A 176 1.96 14.63 0.43
C ARG A 176 1.94 15.28 1.79
N VAL A 177 0.74 15.51 2.31
CA VAL A 177 0.56 15.95 3.69
C VAL A 177 0.37 14.72 4.57
N ILE A 178 1.11 14.65 5.68
CA ILE A 178 0.82 13.71 6.75
C ILE A 178 0.01 14.45 7.82
N PHE A 179 -1.26 14.13 7.90
CA PHE A 179 -2.09 14.50 9.04
C PHE A 179 -1.97 13.41 10.10
N ASN A 180 -1.26 13.74 11.19
CA ASN A 180 -1.16 12.91 12.38
C ASN A 180 -1.60 13.74 13.60
N SER A 181 -2.59 13.23 14.33
CA SER A 181 -3.14 13.88 15.51
C SER A 181 -2.53 13.40 16.82
N THR A 182 -1.44 12.62 16.80
CA THR A 182 -0.73 12.31 18.05
C THR A 182 -0.38 13.63 18.73
N PRO A 183 -0.88 13.86 19.95
CA PRO A 183 -0.51 15.05 20.69
C PRO A 183 0.97 14.92 20.98
N LYS A 184 1.81 15.59 20.18
CA LYS A 184 3.07 16.05 20.71
C LYS A 184 2.66 16.98 21.84
N TYR A 185 2.88 16.54 23.08
CA TYR A 185 2.72 17.38 24.26
C TYR A 185 3.65 18.58 24.10
N ASP A 186 3.21 19.58 23.35
CA ASP A 186 3.85 20.88 23.36
C ASP A 186 3.31 21.59 24.59
N VAL A 187 3.96 21.32 25.71
CA VAL A 187 3.65 21.86 27.04
C VAL A 187 3.68 23.40 27.05
N MET A 188 4.17 24.02 25.97
CA MET A 188 4.48 25.45 25.91
C MET A 188 3.60 26.27 24.94
N ASN A 189 2.85 25.65 24.03
CA ASN A 189 2.05 26.39 23.03
C ASN A 189 0.54 26.40 23.35
N LYS A 190 0.06 27.55 23.85
CA LYS A 190 -1.37 27.85 24.11
C LYS A 190 -2.22 28.11 22.84
N LEU A 191 -1.64 27.96 21.65
CA LEU A 191 -2.32 28.14 20.35
C LEU A 191 -2.51 26.79 19.66
N THR A 192 -3.12 25.83 20.36
CA THR A 192 -3.52 24.57 19.74
C THR A 192 -4.73 24.82 18.84
N ILE A 193 -4.52 24.89 17.53
CA ILE A 193 -5.62 24.74 16.58
C ILE A 193 -6.23 23.36 16.86
N GLU A 194 -7.55 23.31 16.97
CA GLU A 194 -8.28 22.06 17.14
C GLU A 194 -7.90 21.10 15.99
N PRO A 195 -7.46 19.85 16.28
CA PRO A 195 -6.92 18.97 15.25
C PRO A 195 -7.86 18.76 14.05
N ILE A 196 -9.17 18.72 14.29
CA ILE A 196 -10.18 18.59 13.23
C ILE A 196 -10.24 19.86 12.37
N GLN A 197 -10.17 21.05 12.98
CA GLN A 197 -10.07 22.30 12.21
C GLN A 197 -8.82 22.34 11.33
N ASN A 198 -7.69 21.79 11.79
CA ASN A 198 -6.49 21.69 10.96
C ASN A 198 -6.71 20.78 9.75
N LEU A 199 -7.42 19.66 9.91
CA LEU A 199 -7.82 18.78 8.82
C LEU A 199 -8.74 19.49 7.80
N VAL A 200 -9.71 20.27 8.28
CA VAL A 200 -10.58 21.10 7.42
C VAL A 200 -9.77 22.13 6.65
N ASN A 201 -8.79 22.77 7.29
CA ASN A 201 -7.91 23.76 6.65
C ASN A 201 -7.06 23.14 5.53
N ILE A 202 -6.59 21.90 5.68
CA ILE A 202 -5.88 21.17 4.61
C ILE A 202 -6.80 21.03 3.39
N GLN A 203 -8.05 20.61 3.60
CA GLN A 203 -9.00 20.43 2.51
C GLN A 203 -9.38 21.75 1.82
N ALA A 204 -9.51 22.84 2.58
CA ALA A 204 -9.69 24.17 2.01
C ALA A 204 -8.50 24.56 1.12
N ALA A 205 -7.27 24.29 1.58
CA ALA A 205 -6.05 24.51 0.81
C ALA A 205 -6.06 23.75 -0.51
N GLU A 206 -6.40 22.45 -0.49
CA GLU A 206 -6.47 21.62 -1.70
C GLU A 206 -7.39 22.24 -2.76
N LYS A 207 -8.57 22.71 -2.33
CA LYS A 207 -9.54 23.35 -3.22
C LYS A 207 -9.00 24.64 -3.81
N ILE A 208 -8.42 25.52 -2.98
CA ILE A 208 -7.85 26.80 -3.42
C ILE A 208 -6.70 26.55 -4.40
N ILE A 209 -5.80 25.62 -4.08
CA ILE A 209 -4.67 25.26 -4.95
C ILE A 209 -5.17 24.80 -6.33
N ARG A 210 -6.19 23.94 -6.37
CA ARG A 210 -6.78 23.51 -7.65
C ARG A 210 -7.31 24.71 -8.45
N GLU A 211 -8.11 25.56 -7.81
CA GLU A 211 -8.73 26.73 -8.46
C GLU A 211 -7.68 27.73 -8.98
N GLU A 212 -6.61 27.97 -8.20
CA GLU A 212 -5.47 28.80 -8.62
C GLU A 212 -4.76 28.22 -9.85
N TRP A 213 -4.48 26.91 -9.85
CA TRP A 213 -3.83 26.24 -10.96
C TRP A 213 -4.69 26.17 -12.21
N GLU A 214 -6.00 25.92 -12.07
CA GLU A 214 -6.94 25.99 -13.20
C GLU A 214 -6.91 27.38 -13.84
N SER A 215 -7.03 28.44 -13.03
CA SER A 215 -6.95 29.83 -13.49
C SER A 215 -5.61 30.12 -14.17
N TYR A 216 -4.49 29.70 -13.58
CA TYR A 216 -3.16 29.89 -14.15
C TYR A 216 -2.97 29.14 -15.47
N ASN A 217 -3.45 27.90 -15.57
CA ASN A 217 -3.34 27.07 -16.78
C ASN A 217 -4.09 27.68 -17.97
N TRP A 218 -5.19 28.40 -17.73
CA TRP A 218 -5.93 29.14 -18.75
C TRP A 218 -5.35 30.53 -19.07
N SER A 219 -4.40 31.00 -18.25
CA SER A 219 -3.79 32.31 -18.41
C SER A 219 -2.66 32.30 -19.45
N LEU A 220 -2.36 33.48 -19.99
CA LEU A 220 -1.17 33.68 -20.83
C LEU A 220 0.16 33.60 -20.04
N GLU A 221 0.10 33.52 -18.69
CA GLU A 221 1.29 33.37 -17.85
C GLU A 221 1.90 31.96 -17.97
N ASN A 222 1.10 30.95 -18.33
CA ASN A 222 1.56 29.57 -18.47
C ASN A 222 2.25 29.35 -19.83
N GLN A 223 3.52 29.73 -19.89
CA GLN A 223 4.36 29.51 -21.06
C GLN A 223 5.07 28.14 -20.99
N PRO A 224 5.37 27.52 -22.14
CA PRO A 224 6.22 26.33 -22.18
C PRO A 224 7.62 26.65 -21.62
N VAL A 225 8.29 25.62 -21.09
CA VAL A 225 9.67 25.78 -20.60
C VAL A 225 10.60 25.98 -21.79
N ASP A 226 11.45 27.01 -21.70
CA ASP A 226 12.43 27.30 -22.74
C ASP A 226 13.42 26.14 -22.94
N SER A 227 13.89 25.99 -24.18
CA SER A 227 14.87 24.97 -24.55
C SER A 227 16.12 25.01 -23.67
N GLY A 228 16.52 23.85 -23.15
CA GLY A 228 17.67 23.70 -22.25
C GLY A 228 17.43 24.13 -20.80
N MET A 229 16.22 24.57 -20.44
CA MET A 229 15.88 24.98 -19.07
C MET A 229 15.14 23.88 -18.30
N LEU A 230 15.30 23.92 -16.98
CA LEU A 230 14.51 23.15 -16.02
C LEU A 230 13.49 24.07 -15.36
N ARG A 231 12.31 23.53 -15.08
CA ARG A 231 11.30 24.17 -14.25
C ARG A 231 10.76 23.13 -13.28
N CYS A 232 10.60 23.48 -12.01
CA CYS A 232 10.10 22.56 -10.99
C CYS A 232 8.73 23.03 -10.49
N THR A 233 7.86 22.08 -10.14
CA THR A 233 6.57 22.32 -9.49
C THR A 233 6.33 21.32 -8.39
N LEU A 234 6.16 21.79 -7.17
CA LEU A 234 5.64 20.99 -6.06
C LEU A 234 4.14 20.82 -6.27
N VAL A 235 3.72 19.57 -6.48
CA VAL A 235 2.34 19.17 -6.75
C VAL A 235 1.79 18.44 -5.54
N LEU A 236 0.66 18.93 -5.03
CA LEU A 236 -0.04 18.31 -3.90
C LEU A 236 -0.75 17.03 -4.34
N GLU A 237 -0.30 15.90 -3.83
CA GLU A 237 -0.91 14.58 -3.96
C GLU A 237 -1.90 14.31 -2.80
N PRO A 238 -2.83 13.35 -2.95
CA PRO A 238 -3.76 12.94 -1.89
C PRO A 238 -3.09 12.68 -0.54
N MET A 239 -3.65 13.27 0.52
CA MET A 239 -3.06 13.25 1.86
C MET A 239 -2.99 11.84 2.49
N ILE A 240 -2.11 11.70 3.48
CA ILE A 240 -2.03 10.56 4.40
C ILE A 240 -2.69 11.01 5.70
N ALA A 241 -3.81 10.40 6.09
CA ALA A 241 -4.56 10.77 7.27
C ALA A 241 -4.55 9.64 8.31
N ASP A 242 -3.97 9.89 9.48
CA ASP A 242 -4.14 9.05 10.66
C ASP A 242 -5.18 9.63 11.60
N LEU A 243 -6.33 8.95 11.67
CA LEU A 243 -7.48 9.34 12.49
C LEU A 243 -7.69 8.40 13.68
N ARG A 244 -6.73 7.50 14.00
CA ARG A 244 -6.89 6.51 15.08
C ARG A 244 -7.12 7.14 16.45
N VAL A 245 -6.57 8.34 16.70
CA VAL A 245 -6.73 9.06 17.98
C VAL A 245 -8.18 9.53 18.18
N PHE A 246 -8.88 9.91 17.11
CA PHE A 246 -10.26 10.40 17.20
C PHE A 246 -11.29 9.28 17.32
N GLY A 247 -10.94 8.07 16.85
CA GLY A 247 -11.91 6.98 16.72
C GLY A 247 -13.09 7.39 15.82
N CYS A 248 -14.30 7.08 16.25
CA CYS A 248 -15.54 7.43 15.54
C CYS A 248 -16.35 8.50 16.31
N GLY A 249 -15.76 9.65 16.64
CA GLY A 249 -16.51 10.77 17.22
C GLY A 249 -17.43 11.48 16.20
N ASN A 250 -18.52 12.12 16.65
CA ASN A 250 -19.47 12.81 15.76
C ASN A 250 -18.80 13.82 14.83
N GLU A 251 -17.94 14.69 15.37
CA GLU A 251 -17.31 15.77 14.61
C GLU A 251 -16.42 15.25 13.46
N ILE A 252 -15.63 14.19 13.72
CA ILE A 252 -14.80 13.58 12.68
C ILE A 252 -15.66 12.83 11.65
N VAL A 253 -16.77 12.23 12.06
CA VAL A 253 -17.72 11.57 11.15
C VAL A 253 -18.38 12.56 10.21
N GLU A 254 -18.87 13.69 10.73
CA GLU A 254 -19.44 14.76 9.92
C GLU A 254 -18.41 15.34 8.94
N THR A 255 -17.17 15.53 9.41
CA THR A 255 -16.05 15.98 8.58
C THR A 255 -15.77 14.99 7.45
N MET A 256 -15.69 13.69 7.76
CA MET A 256 -15.47 12.65 6.74
C MET A 256 -16.64 12.55 5.77
N ALA A 257 -17.89 12.66 6.22
CA ALA A 257 -19.06 12.66 5.35
C ALA A 257 -19.02 13.82 4.35
N ARG A 258 -18.63 15.01 4.82
CA ARG A 258 -18.42 16.19 3.98
C ARG A 258 -17.29 15.97 2.98
N PHE A 259 -16.14 15.47 3.43
CA PHE A 259 -14.99 15.17 2.57
C PHE A 259 -15.31 14.18 1.45
N VAL A 260 -16.04 13.11 1.79
CA VAL A 260 -16.49 12.14 0.81
C VAL A 260 -17.44 12.79 -0.21
N GLY A 261 -18.39 13.60 0.26
CA GLY A 261 -19.31 14.35 -0.59
C GLY A 261 -18.61 15.35 -1.52
N GLU A 262 -17.57 16.04 -1.02
CA GLU A 262 -16.76 17.01 -1.77
C GLU A 262 -15.64 16.35 -2.60
N ASN A 263 -15.62 15.01 -2.69
CA ASN A 263 -14.65 14.23 -3.44
C ASN A 263 -13.18 14.55 -3.05
N VAL A 264 -12.92 14.62 -1.76
CA VAL A 264 -11.55 14.65 -1.19
C VAL A 264 -10.94 13.25 -1.29
N TRP A 265 -9.65 13.19 -1.63
CA TRP A 265 -8.93 11.95 -1.88
C TRP A 265 -7.81 11.74 -0.87
N PHE A 266 -7.60 10.49 -0.49
CA PHE A 266 -6.56 10.04 0.42
C PHE A 266 -5.65 9.05 -0.29
N SER A 267 -4.34 9.14 -0.04
CA SER A 267 -3.40 8.08 -0.42
C SER A 267 -3.38 6.97 0.63
N GLN A 268 -3.60 7.33 1.89
CA GLN A 268 -3.74 6.39 2.98
C GLN A 268 -4.66 6.96 4.08
N LEU A 269 -5.50 6.09 4.65
CA LEU A 269 -6.39 6.40 5.76
C LEU A 269 -6.27 5.36 6.88
N SER A 270 -5.89 5.79 8.08
CA SER A 270 -5.83 4.94 9.28
C SER A 270 -6.97 5.28 10.24
N LEU A 271 -7.73 4.27 10.68
CA LEU A 271 -8.88 4.43 11.57
C LEU A 271 -8.80 3.45 12.75
N LYS A 272 -9.30 3.88 13.91
CA LYS A 272 -9.54 3.00 15.05
C LYS A 272 -11.02 2.63 15.12
N ALA A 273 -11.31 1.35 14.93
CA ALA A 273 -12.65 0.79 15.12
C ALA A 273 -12.79 0.33 16.58
N ALA A 274 -13.37 1.21 17.41
CA ALA A 274 -13.57 0.95 18.83
C ALA A 274 -14.87 1.58 19.32
N MET A 275 -15.50 0.92 20.28
CA MET A 275 -16.60 1.51 21.04
C MET A 275 -15.99 2.33 22.18
N GLY A 276 -16.15 3.66 22.15
CA GLY A 276 -15.66 4.53 23.21
C GLY A 276 -16.28 4.22 24.58
N CYS A 277 -15.57 4.52 25.67
CA CYS A 277 -16.04 4.33 27.05
C CYS A 277 -17.03 5.42 27.53
N LEU A 278 -17.73 6.11 26.62
CA LEU A 278 -18.59 7.26 26.94
C LEU A 278 -19.93 6.83 27.54
N GLU A 279 -20.56 7.75 28.30
CA GLU A 279 -21.82 7.54 29.03
C GLU A 279 -23.01 7.24 28.11
N ASN A 280 -22.98 7.69 26.84
CA ASN A 280 -24.05 7.50 25.85
C ASN A 280 -23.65 6.51 24.73
N GLN A 281 -23.83 5.22 24.99
CA GLN A 281 -23.45 4.14 24.06
C GLN A 281 -24.18 4.18 22.71
N ASP A 282 -25.42 4.67 22.67
CA ASP A 282 -26.22 4.72 21.44
C ASP A 282 -25.69 5.76 20.46
N GLU A 283 -25.23 6.90 20.97
CA GLU A 283 -24.63 7.97 20.15
C GLU A 283 -23.31 7.51 19.54
N VAL A 284 -22.41 6.94 20.34
CA VAL A 284 -21.13 6.38 19.87
C VAL A 284 -21.35 5.31 18.79
N LEU A 285 -22.34 4.44 18.99
CA LEU A 285 -22.69 3.41 18.03
C LEU A 285 -23.22 4.00 16.72
N MET A 286 -23.99 5.09 16.78
CA MET A 286 -24.47 5.81 15.61
C MET A 286 -23.32 6.47 14.83
N SER A 287 -22.38 7.11 15.52
CA SER A 287 -21.17 7.68 14.90
C SER A 287 -20.32 6.59 14.23
N PHE A 288 -20.13 5.45 14.90
CA PHE A 288 -19.42 4.29 14.35
C PHE A 288 -20.08 3.78 13.06
N ARG A 289 -21.41 3.62 13.07
CA ARG A 289 -22.21 3.20 11.90
C ARG A 289 -22.02 4.14 10.71
N GLN A 290 -22.15 5.44 10.96
CA GLN A 290 -21.98 6.47 9.96
C GLN A 290 -20.54 6.50 9.41
N MET A 291 -19.52 6.37 10.27
CA MET A 291 -18.12 6.31 9.85
C MET A 291 -17.89 5.17 8.85
N MET A 292 -18.35 3.96 9.18
CA MET A 292 -18.18 2.79 8.30
C MET A 292 -18.92 2.95 6.98
N ALA A 293 -20.13 3.50 6.99
CA ALA A 293 -20.91 3.78 5.78
C ALA A 293 -20.22 4.82 4.87
N VAL A 294 -19.61 5.86 5.46
CA VAL A 294 -18.92 6.94 4.73
C VAL A 294 -17.60 6.45 4.13
N VAL A 295 -16.79 5.76 4.91
CA VAL A 295 -15.45 5.31 4.48
C VAL A 295 -15.56 4.23 3.41
N PHE A 296 -16.48 3.28 3.57
CA PHE A 296 -16.69 2.16 2.65
C PHE A 296 -17.96 2.34 1.81
N ASP A 297 -18.14 3.54 1.25
CA ASP A 297 -19.25 3.87 0.38
C ASP A 297 -19.33 2.94 -0.85
N ALA A 298 -20.54 2.64 -1.28
CA ALA A 298 -20.83 1.86 -2.47
C ALA A 298 -20.69 2.67 -3.77
N THR A 299 -20.46 3.99 -3.66
CA THR A 299 -20.36 4.90 -4.80
C THR A 299 -18.91 5.10 -5.23
N ARG A 300 -18.60 4.78 -6.49
CA ARG A 300 -17.30 5.10 -7.10
C ARG A 300 -17.30 6.53 -7.64
N ARG A 301 -16.47 7.39 -7.09
CA ARG A 301 -16.30 8.80 -7.54
C ARG A 301 -15.17 8.93 -8.56
N SER A 302 -15.29 9.90 -9.47
CA SER A 302 -14.26 10.15 -10.49
C SER A 302 -13.04 10.86 -9.89
N ARG A 303 -11.85 10.41 -10.33
CA ARG A 303 -10.56 11.04 -10.04
C ARG A 303 -10.44 12.43 -10.67
N GLU A 304 -11.07 12.66 -11.82
CA GLU A 304 -10.96 13.95 -12.53
C GLU A 304 -11.58 15.10 -11.76
N LEU A 305 -12.51 14.80 -10.85
CA LEU A 305 -13.21 15.78 -10.02
C LEU A 305 -12.52 16.00 -8.66
N ALA A 306 -11.39 15.33 -8.39
CA ALA A 306 -10.68 15.48 -7.13
C ALA A 306 -9.99 16.85 -7.05
N ASN A 307 -9.69 17.32 -5.83
CA ASN A 307 -8.91 18.54 -5.63
C ASN A 307 -7.41 18.32 -5.92
N THR A 308 -6.92 17.10 -5.68
CA THR A 308 -5.51 16.72 -5.80
C THR A 308 -5.29 15.73 -6.95
N ARG A 309 -4.03 15.61 -7.42
CA ARG A 309 -3.66 14.70 -8.50
C ARG A 309 -2.40 13.93 -8.16
N TYR A 310 -2.31 12.67 -8.61
CA TYR A 310 -1.07 11.92 -8.57
C TYR A 310 -0.15 12.33 -9.72
N CYS A 311 1.14 12.48 -9.45
CA CYS A 311 2.14 12.71 -10.49
C CYS A 311 2.33 11.45 -11.35
N SER A 312 2.55 11.55 -12.66
CA SER A 312 2.66 10.36 -13.53
C SER A 312 3.77 9.39 -13.10
N ARG A 313 4.90 9.90 -12.59
CA ARG A 313 6.01 9.10 -12.03
C ARG A 313 5.63 8.31 -10.77
N THR A 314 4.60 8.71 -10.02
CA THR A 314 4.21 7.97 -8.80
C THR A 314 3.40 6.71 -9.08
N LEU A 315 2.76 6.63 -10.25
CA LEU A 315 2.01 5.46 -10.72
C LEU A 315 2.92 4.34 -11.26
N GLU A 316 4.15 4.66 -11.68
CA GLU A 316 5.08 3.73 -12.34
C GLU A 316 5.69 2.66 -11.40
N HIS A 317 5.49 2.74 -10.08
CA HIS A 317 6.15 1.87 -9.09
C HIS A 317 5.21 1.00 -8.24
N GLY A 318 4.14 0.47 -8.84
CA GLY A 318 3.49 -0.74 -8.30
C GLY A 318 1.98 -0.73 -8.23
N TRP A 319 1.29 0.22 -8.85
CA TRP A 319 -0.16 0.19 -8.95
C TRP A 319 -0.50 -0.12 -10.41
N ASP A 320 -0.71 -1.41 -10.71
CA ASP A 320 -1.23 -1.86 -12.01
C ASP A 320 -2.65 -1.30 -12.30
N SER A 321 -3.26 -0.62 -11.32
CA SER A 321 -4.66 -0.22 -11.32
C SER A 321 -4.86 1.22 -10.76
N ASP A 322 -5.76 2.02 -11.35
CA ASP A 322 -6.05 3.41 -10.95
C ASP A 322 -6.45 3.62 -9.46
N PRO A 323 -5.85 4.53 -8.69
CA PRO A 323 -6.21 4.76 -7.29
C PRO A 323 -7.71 5.06 -7.08
N LEU A 324 -8.23 4.69 -5.90
CA LEU A 324 -9.58 5.02 -5.45
C LEU A 324 -9.55 6.08 -4.34
N GLN A 325 -10.71 6.67 -4.05
CA GLN A 325 -10.86 7.84 -3.15
C GLN A 325 -10.16 7.70 -1.79
N MET A 326 -10.15 6.50 -1.18
CA MET A 326 -9.58 6.29 0.15
C MET A 326 -8.15 5.72 0.14
N GLY A 327 -7.58 5.45 -1.05
CA GLY A 327 -6.25 4.86 -1.17
C GLY A 327 -6.15 3.52 -0.42
N THR A 328 -5.12 3.37 0.40
CA THR A 328 -4.97 2.24 1.33
C THR A 328 -5.63 2.54 2.67
N VAL A 329 -6.54 1.67 3.12
CA VAL A 329 -7.22 1.82 4.42
C VAL A 329 -6.65 0.85 5.44
N THR A 330 -6.30 1.35 6.62
CA THR A 330 -5.86 0.55 7.77
C THR A 330 -6.89 0.68 8.90
N LEU A 331 -7.52 -0.43 9.28
CA LEU A 331 -8.44 -0.51 10.41
C LEU A 331 -7.77 -1.18 11.61
N GLN A 332 -7.66 -0.46 12.72
CA GLN A 332 -7.28 -1.04 14.00
C GLN A 332 -8.54 -1.37 14.81
N CYS A 333 -8.87 -2.65 14.90
CA CYS A 333 -10.02 -3.13 15.65
C CYS A 333 -9.65 -3.37 17.12
N ASP A 334 -10.48 -2.83 18.01
CA ASP A 334 -10.34 -2.95 19.46
C ASP A 334 -11.15 -4.16 19.99
N SER A 335 -10.78 -4.72 21.14
CA SER A 335 -11.51 -5.83 21.78
C SER A 335 -12.95 -5.48 22.16
N SER A 336 -13.30 -4.21 22.21
CA SER A 336 -14.67 -3.73 22.46
C SER A 336 -15.71 -4.07 21.38
N LEU A 337 -15.29 -4.55 20.19
CA LEU A 337 -16.22 -4.88 19.10
C LEU A 337 -16.93 -6.21 19.33
N GLY A 338 -18.25 -6.15 19.55
CA GLY A 338 -19.12 -7.32 19.61
C GLY A 338 -19.62 -7.78 18.23
N PRO A 339 -20.34 -8.92 18.16
CA PRO A 339 -20.85 -9.47 16.89
C PRO A 339 -21.75 -8.50 16.10
N SER A 340 -22.50 -7.63 16.79
CA SER A 340 -23.34 -6.59 16.19
C SER A 340 -22.50 -5.53 15.48
N GLU A 341 -21.43 -5.06 16.13
CA GLU A 341 -20.52 -4.05 15.62
C GLU A 341 -19.68 -4.59 14.45
N LEU A 342 -19.31 -5.87 14.49
CA LEU A 342 -18.74 -6.56 13.33
C LEU A 342 -19.72 -6.53 12.15
N GLY A 343 -21.00 -6.85 12.38
CA GLY A 343 -22.01 -6.79 11.33
C GLY A 343 -22.18 -5.42 10.72
N VAL A 344 -22.10 -4.36 11.54
CA VAL A 344 -22.07 -2.97 11.08
C VAL A 344 -20.90 -2.74 10.12
N MET A 345 -19.67 -3.03 10.56
CA MET A 345 -18.45 -2.77 9.78
C MET A 345 -18.44 -3.59 8.48
N PHE A 346 -18.68 -4.89 8.56
CA PHE A 346 -18.58 -5.80 7.42
C PHE A 346 -19.74 -5.66 6.43
N SER A 347 -20.90 -5.15 6.85
CA SER A 347 -21.99 -4.77 5.94
C SER A 347 -21.63 -3.60 5.02
N ALA A 348 -20.72 -2.70 5.44
CA ALA A 348 -20.21 -1.64 4.58
C ALA A 348 -19.13 -2.18 3.63
N LEU A 349 -18.20 -2.97 4.15
CA LEU A 349 -17.07 -3.53 3.40
C LEU A 349 -17.47 -4.39 2.19
N VAL A 350 -18.59 -5.12 2.28
CA VAL A 350 -19.08 -5.97 1.18
C VAL A 350 -19.40 -5.17 -0.10
N LEU A 351 -19.76 -3.89 0.03
CA LEU A 351 -20.09 -3.00 -1.08
C LEU A 351 -18.99 -1.96 -1.37
N ASN A 352 -17.84 -2.05 -0.71
CA ASN A 352 -16.77 -1.05 -0.80
C ASN A 352 -16.40 -0.73 -2.26
N GLN A 353 -16.52 0.54 -2.64
CA GLN A 353 -16.05 1.08 -3.92
C GLN A 353 -14.99 2.19 -3.77
N THR A 354 -14.50 2.40 -2.55
CA THR A 354 -13.62 3.53 -2.20
C THR A 354 -12.16 3.12 -1.97
N THR A 355 -11.87 1.85 -1.68
CA THR A 355 -10.51 1.34 -1.50
C THR A 355 -10.24 0.01 -2.22
N ARG A 356 -8.99 -0.20 -2.65
CA ARG A 356 -8.50 -1.47 -3.22
C ARG A 356 -7.64 -2.27 -2.25
N HIS A 357 -7.06 -1.61 -1.27
CA HIS A 357 -6.08 -2.17 -0.35
C HIS A 357 -6.56 -1.92 1.08
N LEU A 358 -6.92 -2.99 1.76
CA LEU A 358 -7.43 -2.95 3.12
C LEU A 358 -6.53 -3.77 4.04
N SER A 359 -6.10 -3.16 5.13
CA SER A 359 -5.45 -3.85 6.25
C SER A 359 -6.35 -3.80 7.48
N ILE A 360 -6.64 -4.95 8.07
CA ILE A 360 -7.41 -5.06 9.31
C ILE A 360 -6.52 -5.71 10.36
N ARG A 361 -6.28 -4.98 11.45
CA ARG A 361 -5.69 -5.52 12.67
C ARG A 361 -6.81 -5.96 13.59
N MET A 362 -7.05 -7.26 13.63
CA MET A 362 -8.08 -7.89 14.44
C MET A 362 -7.57 -8.09 15.86
N GLN A 363 -8.47 -7.92 16.82
CA GLN A 363 -8.25 -8.28 18.21
C GLN A 363 -9.28 -9.35 18.58
N MET A 364 -8.96 -10.60 18.23
CA MET A 364 -9.85 -11.74 18.43
C MET A 364 -9.86 -12.17 19.90
N GLU A 365 -11.05 -12.37 20.46
CA GLU A 365 -11.25 -12.99 21.77
C GLU A 365 -11.92 -14.36 21.59
N SER A 366 -11.63 -15.32 22.47
CA SER A 366 -12.07 -16.71 22.30
C SER A 366 -13.59 -16.90 22.14
N ASN A 367 -14.39 -15.94 22.59
CA ASN A 367 -15.86 -15.95 22.48
C ASN A 367 -16.41 -15.43 21.14
N ASN A 368 -15.60 -14.76 20.30
CA ASN A 368 -16.06 -14.08 19.07
C ASN A 368 -15.36 -14.56 17.78
N HIS A 369 -14.43 -15.52 17.86
CA HIS A 369 -13.67 -16.04 16.71
C HIS A 369 -14.58 -16.44 15.53
N LYS A 370 -15.65 -17.20 15.82
CA LYS A 370 -16.59 -17.68 14.81
C LYS A 370 -17.30 -16.55 14.08
N ASP A 371 -17.66 -15.48 14.78
CA ASP A 371 -18.37 -14.34 14.19
C ASP A 371 -17.43 -13.51 13.31
N TRP A 372 -16.17 -13.32 13.72
CA TRP A 372 -15.14 -12.73 12.87
C TRP A 372 -15.01 -13.48 11.55
N TRP A 373 -14.80 -14.79 11.59
CA TRP A 373 -14.62 -15.59 10.37
C TRP A 373 -15.87 -15.59 9.48
N LYS A 374 -17.09 -15.63 10.05
CA LYS A 374 -18.33 -15.48 9.27
C LYS A 374 -18.41 -14.14 8.54
N TRP A 375 -18.13 -13.04 9.24
CA TRP A 375 -18.24 -11.72 8.63
C TRP A 375 -17.10 -11.42 7.65
N VAL A 376 -15.89 -11.94 7.89
CA VAL A 376 -14.78 -11.90 6.92
C VAL A 376 -15.15 -12.69 5.65
N ALA A 377 -15.76 -13.87 5.78
CA ALA A 377 -16.28 -14.62 4.63
C ALA A 377 -17.29 -13.80 3.83
N TYR A 378 -18.24 -13.19 4.53
CA TYR A 378 -19.29 -12.37 3.92
C TYR A 378 -18.72 -11.17 3.17
N ALA A 379 -17.90 -10.34 3.82
CA ALA A 379 -17.46 -9.06 3.27
C ALA A 379 -16.47 -9.19 2.11
N PHE A 380 -15.70 -10.28 2.05
CA PHE A 380 -14.58 -10.36 1.10
C PHE A 380 -14.67 -11.53 0.11
N PHE A 381 -15.40 -12.59 0.46
CA PHE A 381 -15.40 -13.84 -0.32
C PHE A 381 -16.79 -14.28 -0.79
N SER A 382 -17.87 -13.72 -0.25
CA SER A 382 -19.23 -14.00 -0.71
C SER A 382 -19.47 -13.60 -2.16
N LYS A 383 -20.53 -14.14 -2.78
CA LYS A 383 -20.94 -13.74 -4.12
C LYS A 383 -21.25 -12.25 -4.24
N ARG A 384 -21.79 -11.65 -3.18
CA ARG A 384 -22.05 -10.20 -3.10
C ARG A 384 -20.74 -9.42 -3.12
N ALA A 385 -19.76 -9.80 -2.30
CA ALA A 385 -18.44 -9.16 -2.31
C ALA A 385 -17.76 -9.24 -3.69
N GLN A 386 -17.82 -10.40 -4.34
CA GLN A 386 -17.20 -10.61 -5.65
C GLN A 386 -17.80 -9.75 -6.77
N THR A 387 -19.06 -9.34 -6.64
CA THR A 387 -19.78 -8.56 -7.66
C THR A 387 -19.81 -7.07 -7.34
N CYS A 388 -19.85 -6.71 -6.06
CA CYS A 388 -20.07 -5.34 -5.61
C CYS A 388 -18.85 -4.66 -4.99
N SER A 389 -17.79 -5.39 -4.62
CA SER A 389 -16.60 -4.79 -4.00
C SER A 389 -15.50 -4.50 -5.02
N ALA A 390 -14.78 -3.40 -4.82
CA ALA A 390 -13.59 -3.02 -5.58
C ALA A 390 -12.29 -3.56 -4.98
N LEU A 391 -12.36 -4.32 -3.88
CA LEU A 391 -11.19 -4.74 -3.13
C LEU A 391 -10.31 -5.72 -3.93
N GLU A 392 -9.01 -5.44 -4.01
CA GLU A 392 -8.03 -6.26 -4.75
C GLU A 392 -7.00 -6.93 -3.82
N SER A 393 -6.69 -6.31 -2.68
CA SER A 393 -5.75 -6.81 -1.68
C SER A 393 -6.29 -6.67 -0.26
N LEU A 394 -6.21 -7.76 0.50
CA LEU A 394 -6.62 -7.82 1.91
C LEU A 394 -5.46 -8.28 2.78
N GLU A 395 -5.17 -7.53 3.84
CA GLU A 395 -4.29 -7.95 4.92
C GLU A 395 -5.10 -8.14 6.21
N LEU A 396 -4.97 -9.32 6.80
CA LEU A 396 -5.55 -9.68 8.08
C LEU A 396 -4.42 -9.94 9.07
N SER A 397 -4.35 -9.14 10.13
CA SER A 397 -3.36 -9.27 11.20
C SER A 397 -4.00 -9.45 12.57
N GLY A 398 -3.23 -9.93 13.54
CA GLY A 398 -3.73 -10.24 14.88
C GLY A 398 -4.55 -11.54 14.94
N ILE A 399 -4.26 -12.49 14.04
CA ILE A 399 -4.91 -13.80 14.03
C ILE A 399 -4.29 -14.66 15.13
N ASN A 400 -5.12 -15.15 16.06
CA ASN A 400 -4.72 -16.03 17.15
C ASN A 400 -4.72 -17.50 16.70
N ASP A 401 -5.88 -18.02 16.33
CA ASP A 401 -6.07 -19.43 15.93
C ASP A 401 -6.95 -19.53 14.67
N VAL A 402 -6.78 -20.61 13.91
CA VAL A 402 -7.62 -21.00 12.77
C VAL A 402 -8.07 -22.43 13.00
N GLU A 403 -9.16 -22.59 13.75
CA GLU A 403 -9.73 -23.89 14.07
C GLU A 403 -10.73 -24.38 12.99
N ILE A 404 -10.89 -25.69 12.89
CA ILE A 404 -11.81 -26.31 11.91
C ILE A 404 -13.26 -25.84 12.08
N GLU A 405 -13.72 -25.64 13.32
CA GLU A 405 -15.10 -25.23 13.58
C GLU A 405 -15.40 -23.81 13.10
N ASP A 406 -14.46 -22.89 13.30
CA ASP A 406 -14.56 -21.51 12.83
C ASP A 406 -14.58 -21.45 11.30
N VAL A 407 -13.69 -22.23 10.67
CA VAL A 407 -13.58 -22.28 9.21
C VAL A 407 -14.77 -22.99 8.55
N LYS A 408 -15.46 -23.91 9.24
CA LYS A 408 -16.73 -24.46 8.76
C LYS A 408 -17.79 -23.36 8.64
N ALA A 409 -17.85 -22.43 9.60
CA ALA A 409 -18.75 -21.29 9.52
C ALA A 409 -18.38 -20.34 8.38
N PHE A 410 -17.09 -20.08 8.19
CA PHE A 410 -16.57 -19.34 7.03
C PHE A 410 -17.00 -19.99 5.71
N SER A 411 -16.74 -21.29 5.57
CA SER A 411 -17.00 -22.03 4.33
C SER A 411 -18.49 -22.11 3.99
N ALA A 412 -19.35 -22.21 5.02
CA ALA A 412 -20.80 -22.17 4.83
C ALA A 412 -21.27 -20.85 4.21
N VAL A 413 -20.68 -19.72 4.59
CA VAL A 413 -21.00 -18.39 4.04
C VAL A 413 -20.47 -18.23 2.62
N VAL A 414 -19.27 -18.75 2.30
CA VAL A 414 -18.72 -18.66 0.94
C VAL A 414 -19.47 -19.55 -0.05
N ALA A 415 -19.93 -20.72 0.39
CA ALA A 415 -20.55 -21.72 -0.48
C ALA A 415 -22.06 -21.50 -0.72
N THR A 416 -22.74 -20.76 0.15
CA THR A 416 -24.20 -20.53 0.04
C THR A 416 -24.54 -19.52 -1.07
N GLU A 417 -25.75 -19.68 -1.62
CA GLU A 417 -26.35 -18.68 -2.53
C GLU A 417 -26.88 -17.46 -1.76
N HIS A 418 -27.22 -17.64 -0.48
CA HIS A 418 -27.88 -16.66 0.40
C HIS A 418 -27.04 -16.43 1.66
N PRO A 419 -25.88 -15.74 1.55
CA PRO A 419 -24.97 -15.55 2.67
C PRO A 419 -25.56 -14.68 3.80
N GLU A 420 -26.46 -13.77 3.47
CA GLU A 420 -27.13 -12.84 4.40
C GLU A 420 -28.04 -13.57 5.38
N GLU A 421 -28.79 -14.57 4.90
CA GLU A 421 -29.61 -15.44 5.75
C GLU A 421 -28.75 -16.24 6.74
N VAL A 422 -27.59 -16.74 6.30
CA VAL A 422 -26.66 -17.54 7.14
C VAL A 422 -25.99 -16.70 8.22
N ILE A 423 -25.52 -15.49 7.89
CA ILE A 423 -24.86 -14.61 8.87
C ILE A 423 -25.85 -14.07 9.91
N CYS A 424 -27.09 -13.79 9.52
CA CYS A 424 -28.14 -13.32 10.42
C CYS A 424 -28.90 -14.45 11.12
N GLY A 425 -28.67 -15.71 10.75
CA GLY A 425 -29.35 -16.88 11.33
C GLY A 425 -30.86 -16.89 11.04
N ILE A 426 -31.26 -16.38 9.87
CA ILE A 426 -32.66 -16.29 9.44
C ILE A 426 -32.95 -17.43 8.45
N GLN A 427 -34.16 -17.97 8.50
CA GLN A 427 -34.61 -18.98 7.54
C GLN A 427 -34.96 -18.34 6.20
N SER A 428 -34.77 -19.11 5.12
CA SER A 428 -35.08 -18.62 3.78
C SER A 428 -36.54 -18.23 3.62
N GLY A 429 -36.74 -17.03 3.07
CA GLY A 429 -38.06 -16.45 2.83
C GLY A 429 -38.79 -17.11 1.64
N LEU A 430 -40.07 -16.77 1.48
CA LEU A 430 -40.85 -17.11 0.27
C LEU A 430 -40.46 -16.23 -0.91
N VAL A 431 -39.97 -15.02 -0.65
CA VAL A 431 -39.54 -14.06 -1.65
C VAL A 431 -38.01 -14.15 -1.79
N PRO A 432 -37.48 -14.30 -3.02
CA PRO A 432 -36.04 -14.38 -3.24
C PRO A 432 -35.36 -13.06 -2.90
N GLU A 433 -34.11 -13.16 -2.46
CA GLU A 433 -33.24 -12.01 -2.17
C GLU A 433 -33.09 -11.10 -3.40
N ARG A 434 -33.31 -9.80 -3.21
CA ARG A 434 -33.28 -8.80 -4.28
C ARG A 434 -32.71 -7.49 -3.78
N ASP A 435 -31.94 -6.84 -4.64
CA ASP A 435 -31.45 -5.49 -4.37
C ASP A 435 -32.60 -4.49 -4.50
N ALA A 436 -32.64 -3.55 -3.56
CA ALA A 436 -33.61 -2.46 -3.51
C ALA A 436 -32.92 -1.15 -3.18
N ALA A 437 -33.62 -0.05 -3.43
CA ALA A 437 -33.32 1.26 -2.87
C ALA A 437 -34.33 1.58 -1.76
N LEU A 438 -33.84 2.14 -0.65
CA LEU A 438 -34.69 2.61 0.44
C LEU A 438 -35.01 4.09 0.21
N LYS A 439 -36.30 4.44 0.22
CA LYS A 439 -36.76 5.82 0.06
C LYS A 439 -36.19 6.76 1.12
N GLN A 440 -35.98 8.00 0.72
CA GLN A 440 -35.59 9.09 1.61
C GLN A 440 -36.61 9.26 2.75
N GLY A 441 -36.13 9.47 3.97
CA GLY A 441 -36.97 9.72 5.15
C GLY A 441 -37.67 8.50 5.73
N SER A 442 -37.46 7.30 5.16
CA SER A 442 -38.06 6.07 5.65
C SER A 442 -37.57 5.66 7.04
N PRO A 443 -38.45 5.16 7.91
CA PRO A 443 -38.07 4.70 9.24
C PRO A 443 -37.36 3.35 9.17
N VAL A 444 -36.13 3.31 9.69
CA VAL A 444 -35.29 2.11 9.77
C VAL A 444 -35.11 1.69 11.22
N GLN A 445 -35.49 0.46 11.56
CA GLN A 445 -35.20 -0.12 12.87
C GLN A 445 -33.86 -0.82 12.82
N TRP A 446 -32.85 -0.25 13.50
CA TRP A 446 -31.46 -0.71 13.44
C TRP A 446 -31.02 -1.52 14.67
N LYS A 447 -31.88 -1.58 15.70
CA LYS A 447 -31.82 -2.51 16.83
C LYS A 447 -33.18 -3.21 16.93
N PRO A 448 -33.39 -4.35 16.25
CA PRO A 448 -34.61 -5.12 16.45
C PRO A 448 -34.68 -5.61 17.92
N PRO A 449 -35.88 -5.65 18.53
CA PRO A 449 -36.05 -6.09 19.91
C PRO A 449 -35.54 -7.53 20.06
N ARG A 450 -34.69 -7.79 21.05
CA ARG A 450 -34.18 -9.13 21.28
C ARG A 450 -35.31 -10.05 21.76
N LYS A 451 -35.28 -11.33 21.39
CA LYS A 451 -36.31 -12.33 21.75
C LYS A 451 -36.52 -12.46 23.27
N ASP A 452 -35.49 -12.12 24.05
CA ASP A 452 -35.42 -12.11 25.51
C ASP A 452 -35.92 -10.81 26.17
N GLN A 453 -36.10 -9.71 25.40
CA GLN A 453 -36.67 -8.45 25.88
C GLN A 453 -37.61 -7.82 24.83
N PRO A 454 -38.84 -8.34 24.67
CA PRO A 454 -39.80 -7.86 23.66
C PRO A 454 -40.37 -6.46 23.93
N HIS A 455 -40.08 -5.84 25.08
CA HIS A 455 -40.65 -4.56 25.51
C HIS A 455 -39.73 -3.33 25.31
N SER A 456 -38.54 -3.50 24.73
CA SER A 456 -37.68 -2.36 24.39
C SER A 456 -38.24 -1.62 23.18
N ASN A 457 -38.40 -0.29 23.28
CA ASN A 457 -38.80 0.52 22.13
C ASN A 457 -37.77 0.34 21.00
N PRO A 458 -38.21 0.11 19.76
CA PRO A 458 -37.30 -0.07 18.64
C PRO A 458 -36.56 1.25 18.37
N SER A 459 -35.23 1.21 18.29
CA SER A 459 -34.43 2.36 17.90
C SER A 459 -34.63 2.61 16.40
N VAL A 460 -35.21 3.76 16.06
CA VAL A 460 -35.53 4.16 14.68
C VAL A 460 -34.61 5.28 14.23
N VAL A 461 -34.08 5.17 13.01
CA VAL A 461 -33.35 6.24 12.32
C VAL A 461 -34.05 6.55 10.99
N LYS A 462 -33.90 7.79 10.52
CA LYS A 462 -34.37 8.23 9.20
C LYS A 462 -33.19 8.83 8.44
N PHE A 463 -33.06 8.47 7.18
CA PHE A 463 -31.98 8.95 6.32
C PHE A 463 -32.43 10.15 5.51
N GLY A 464 -31.54 11.16 5.43
CA GLY A 464 -31.77 12.38 4.65
C GLY A 464 -31.68 12.18 3.14
N SER A 465 -31.26 11.01 2.67
CA SER A 465 -31.13 10.63 1.26
C SER A 465 -31.66 9.21 1.04
N THR A 466 -31.93 8.88 -0.23
CA THR A 466 -32.21 7.50 -0.66
C THR A 466 -30.96 6.64 -0.47
N ILE A 467 -31.12 5.44 0.08
CA ILE A 467 -30.00 4.47 0.21
C ILE A 467 -30.09 3.46 -0.94
N PRO A 468 -29.13 3.45 -1.87
CA PRO A 468 -29.10 2.46 -2.93
C PRO A 468 -28.53 1.11 -2.44
N SER A 469 -28.77 0.06 -3.22
CA SER A 469 -28.06 -1.23 -3.10
C SER A 469 -28.22 -1.94 -1.75
N ILE A 470 -29.39 -1.80 -1.11
CA ILE A 470 -29.74 -2.60 0.07
C ILE A 470 -30.25 -3.97 -0.37
N LEU A 471 -29.92 -5.01 0.38
CA LEU A 471 -30.39 -6.37 0.08
C LEU A 471 -31.49 -6.79 1.06
N THR A 472 -32.62 -7.22 0.51
CA THR A 472 -33.69 -7.86 1.29
C THR A 472 -33.44 -9.35 1.40
N PHE A 473 -33.68 -9.95 2.56
CA PHE A 473 -33.52 -11.39 2.79
C PHE A 473 -34.54 -11.94 3.80
N GLY A 474 -34.77 -13.26 3.81
CA GLY A 474 -35.74 -13.88 4.72
C GLY A 474 -37.15 -13.28 4.65
N ASP A 475 -37.58 -12.82 3.47
CA ASP A 475 -38.86 -12.15 3.26
C ASP A 475 -39.99 -13.17 3.01
N ASP A 476 -41.01 -13.15 3.86
CA ASP A 476 -42.19 -14.03 3.77
C ASP A 476 -43.22 -13.56 2.72
N GLY A 477 -43.05 -12.37 2.14
CA GLY A 477 -43.96 -11.78 1.17
C GLY A 477 -45.22 -11.12 1.75
N GLU A 478 -45.50 -11.28 3.04
CA GLU A 478 -46.72 -10.81 3.70
C GLU A 478 -46.44 -9.77 4.80
N SER A 479 -45.33 -9.94 5.54
CA SER A 479 -44.96 -9.07 6.65
C SER A 479 -44.75 -7.64 6.20
N LYS A 480 -45.19 -6.70 7.05
CA LYS A 480 -45.00 -5.26 6.85
C LYS A 480 -43.52 -4.87 6.94
N TRP A 481 -42.79 -5.48 7.87
CA TRP A 481 -41.37 -5.24 8.10
C TRP A 481 -40.55 -6.34 7.43
N VAL A 482 -39.53 -5.93 6.69
CA VAL A 482 -38.65 -6.82 5.92
C VAL A 482 -37.23 -6.69 6.45
N ASN A 483 -36.52 -7.82 6.55
CA ASN A 483 -35.11 -7.83 6.93
C ASN A 483 -34.26 -7.28 5.78
N VAL A 484 -33.38 -6.34 6.11
CA VAL A 484 -32.45 -5.75 5.16
C VAL A 484 -31.06 -5.62 5.77
N LEU A 485 -30.03 -5.74 4.93
CA LEU A 485 -28.67 -5.33 5.28
C LEU A 485 -28.43 -3.94 4.70
N ILE A 486 -28.21 -2.98 5.60
CA ILE A 486 -27.87 -1.61 5.23
C ILE A 486 -26.35 -1.43 5.47
N PRO A 487 -25.60 -0.96 4.46
CA PRO A 487 -24.17 -0.71 4.59
C PRO A 487 -23.84 0.21 5.76
N GLY A 488 -22.97 -0.24 6.66
CA GLY A 488 -22.60 0.51 7.87
C GLY A 488 -23.67 0.51 8.95
N PHE A 489 -24.79 -0.20 8.77
CA PHE A 489 -25.83 -0.38 9.79
C PHE A 489 -26.14 -1.86 10.07
N GLY A 490 -25.60 -2.79 9.29
CA GLY A 490 -25.83 -4.22 9.49
C GLY A 490 -27.30 -4.59 9.31
N HIS A 491 -27.76 -5.56 10.10
CA HIS A 491 -29.14 -6.08 10.05
C HIS A 491 -30.15 -5.06 10.60
N CYS A 492 -31.07 -4.64 9.74
CA CYS A 492 -32.14 -3.70 10.05
C CYS A 492 -33.50 -4.24 9.59
N LEU A 493 -34.58 -3.64 10.09
CA LEU A 493 -35.94 -3.82 9.58
C LEU A 493 -36.45 -2.52 8.95
N VAL A 494 -37.05 -2.64 7.78
CA VAL A 494 -37.67 -1.52 7.05
C VAL A 494 -39.07 -1.89 6.57
N GLN A 495 -39.90 -0.89 6.27
CA GLN A 495 -41.25 -1.15 5.76
C GLN A 495 -41.20 -1.56 4.29
N ARG A 496 -41.98 -2.58 3.92
CA ARG A 496 -42.07 -3.08 2.53
C ARG A 496 -42.46 -1.99 1.53
N SER A 497 -43.34 -1.07 1.92
CA SER A 497 -43.80 0.06 1.09
C SER A 497 -42.70 1.05 0.71
N ASP A 498 -41.58 1.01 1.44
CA ASP A 498 -40.50 1.98 1.36
C ASP A 498 -39.34 1.48 0.50
N LEU A 499 -39.46 0.25 -0.01
CA LEU A 499 -38.49 -0.39 -0.88
C LEU A 499 -38.86 -0.16 -2.34
N GLU A 500 -37.88 0.29 -3.12
CA GLU A 500 -37.97 0.40 -4.58
C GLU A 500 -37.06 -0.65 -5.21
N PHE A 501 -37.65 -1.61 -5.92
CA PHE A 501 -36.90 -2.67 -6.59
C PHE A 501 -36.54 -2.23 -8.00
N HIS A 502 -35.25 -2.27 -8.32
CA HIS A 502 -34.75 -1.97 -9.65
C HIS A 502 -34.30 -3.26 -10.35
N PRO A 503 -34.57 -3.43 -11.65
CA PRO A 503 -34.04 -4.56 -12.41
C PRO A 503 -32.51 -4.42 -12.46
N VAL A 504 -31.79 -5.41 -11.93
CA VAL A 504 -30.33 -5.41 -11.95
C VAL A 504 -29.85 -5.98 -13.28
N ASP A 505 -29.21 -5.16 -14.11
CA ASP A 505 -28.39 -5.64 -15.23
C ASP A 505 -27.12 -6.27 -14.65
N ARG A 506 -27.23 -7.51 -14.16
CA ARG A 506 -26.07 -8.30 -13.74
C ARG A 506 -25.35 -8.77 -15.00
N SER A 507 -24.44 -7.94 -15.52
CA SER A 507 -23.45 -8.41 -16.50
C SER A 507 -22.73 -9.64 -15.93
N ASP A 508 -22.52 -10.66 -16.77
CA ASP A 508 -21.88 -11.92 -16.42
C ASP A 508 -20.76 -11.74 -15.39
N ALA A 509 -20.87 -12.50 -14.29
CA ALA A 509 -19.97 -12.45 -13.13
C ALA A 509 -18.51 -12.27 -13.55
N SER A 510 -18.02 -11.03 -13.46
CA SER A 510 -16.61 -10.75 -13.59
C SER A 510 -15.89 -11.50 -12.48
N SER A 511 -14.76 -12.11 -12.81
CA SER A 511 -13.90 -12.78 -11.83
C SER A 511 -13.71 -11.92 -10.59
N SER A 512 -13.83 -12.52 -9.39
CA SER A 512 -13.51 -11.88 -8.10
C SER A 512 -12.32 -10.93 -8.21
N THR A 513 -12.52 -9.69 -7.75
CA THR A 513 -11.50 -8.64 -7.75
C THR A 513 -10.37 -8.92 -6.76
N LEU A 514 -10.67 -9.64 -5.67
CA LEU A 514 -9.71 -9.97 -4.62
C LEU A 514 -8.72 -11.02 -5.13
N THR A 515 -7.48 -10.60 -5.31
CA THR A 515 -6.40 -11.43 -5.85
C THR A 515 -5.18 -11.53 -4.91
N SER A 516 -5.10 -10.72 -3.88
CA SER A 516 -4.01 -10.74 -2.91
C SER A 516 -4.54 -10.90 -1.48
N LEU A 517 -3.97 -11.85 -0.73
CA LEU A 517 -4.31 -12.11 0.66
C LEU A 517 -3.04 -12.20 1.52
N THR A 518 -3.01 -11.48 2.63
CA THR A 518 -1.96 -11.57 3.65
C THR A 518 -2.57 -11.98 4.98
N LEU A 519 -2.06 -13.05 5.58
CA LEU A 519 -2.46 -13.55 6.90
C LEU A 519 -1.27 -13.39 7.87
N ARG A 520 -1.42 -12.60 8.92
CA ARG A 520 -0.42 -12.39 9.97
C ARG A 520 -0.89 -12.94 11.31
N PHE A 521 -0.22 -14.01 11.74
CA PHE A 521 -0.43 -14.67 13.02
C PHE A 521 0.40 -14.01 14.13
N GLY A 522 -0.12 -14.02 15.36
CA GLY A 522 0.58 -13.49 16.53
C GLY A 522 1.92 -14.19 16.82
N ASN A 523 2.85 -13.47 17.47
CA ASN A 523 4.20 -13.97 17.75
C ASN A 523 4.34 -14.72 19.09
N PHE A 524 3.36 -14.62 20.00
CA PHE A 524 3.50 -15.01 21.41
C PHE A 524 2.99 -16.43 21.74
N SER A 525 2.27 -17.07 20.84
CA SER A 525 1.76 -18.44 21.00
C SER A 525 1.95 -19.24 19.71
N LYS A 526 2.06 -20.57 19.80
CA LYS A 526 1.97 -21.44 18.62
C LYS A 526 0.49 -21.48 18.20
N PRO A 527 0.08 -20.82 17.11
CA PRO A 527 -1.31 -20.79 16.68
C PRO A 527 -1.74 -22.20 16.26
N LYS A 528 -2.97 -22.58 16.58
CA LYS A 528 -3.59 -23.79 16.04
C LYS A 528 -4.06 -23.51 14.62
N LEU A 529 -3.58 -24.28 13.65
CA LEU A 529 -3.79 -24.03 12.22
C LEU A 529 -4.44 -25.21 11.48
N ASN A 530 -5.14 -26.09 12.21
CA ASN A 530 -5.79 -27.26 11.62
C ASN A 530 -6.92 -26.89 10.63
N GLY A 531 -7.50 -25.69 10.74
CA GLY A 531 -8.51 -25.16 9.81
C GLY A 531 -7.93 -24.48 8.56
N LEU A 532 -6.62 -24.16 8.52
CA LEU A 532 -6.01 -23.42 7.40
C LEU A 532 -6.21 -24.08 6.02
N PRO A 533 -6.09 -25.42 5.86
CA PRO A 533 -6.38 -26.07 4.57
C PRO A 533 -7.81 -25.82 4.10
N LEU A 534 -8.78 -25.90 5.02
CA LEU A 534 -10.19 -25.66 4.71
C LEU A 534 -10.40 -24.19 4.30
N LEU A 535 -9.75 -23.26 5.00
CA LEU A 535 -9.87 -21.83 4.71
C LEU A 535 -9.37 -21.53 3.29
N LEU A 536 -8.16 -22.00 2.97
CA LEU A 536 -7.56 -21.80 1.64
C LEU A 536 -8.33 -22.52 0.55
N SER A 537 -8.92 -23.68 0.81
CA SER A 537 -9.77 -24.34 -0.18
C SER A 537 -11.05 -23.56 -0.48
N ALA A 538 -11.60 -22.83 0.49
CA ALA A 538 -12.78 -22.00 0.31
C ALA A 538 -12.47 -20.70 -0.47
N CYS A 539 -11.33 -20.04 -0.19
CA CYS A 539 -11.04 -18.71 -0.75
C CYS A 539 -9.90 -18.65 -1.79
N GLY A 540 -9.10 -19.71 -1.92
CA GLY A 540 -7.85 -19.69 -2.69
C GLY A 540 -8.00 -19.66 -4.21
N ALA A 541 -9.19 -19.94 -4.74
CA ALA A 541 -9.43 -20.10 -6.18
C ALA A 541 -9.17 -18.82 -7.01
N SER A 542 -9.36 -17.63 -6.43
CA SER A 542 -9.11 -16.34 -7.09
C SER A 542 -7.71 -15.78 -6.86
N LEU A 543 -7.01 -16.24 -5.82
CA LEU A 543 -5.78 -15.64 -5.35
C LEU A 543 -4.62 -15.79 -6.34
N ARG A 544 -3.91 -14.70 -6.57
CA ARG A 544 -2.65 -14.58 -7.33
C ARG A 544 -1.46 -14.34 -6.41
N SER A 545 -1.65 -13.70 -5.26
CA SER A 545 -0.62 -13.51 -4.25
C SER A 545 -1.13 -13.96 -2.88
N LEU A 546 -0.29 -14.68 -2.14
CA LEU A 546 -0.59 -15.14 -0.78
C LEU A 546 0.64 -14.94 0.10
N THR A 547 0.44 -14.27 1.22
CA THR A 547 1.46 -14.11 2.25
C THR A 547 0.96 -14.71 3.56
N ILE A 548 1.79 -15.56 4.18
CA ILE A 548 1.52 -16.15 5.50
C ILE A 548 2.70 -15.81 6.42
N GLN A 549 2.42 -15.05 7.47
CA GLN A 549 3.41 -14.55 8.44
C GLN A 549 3.08 -14.90 9.89
N GLY A 550 4.11 -15.02 10.74
CA GLY A 550 3.99 -15.34 12.17
C GLY A 550 4.63 -16.67 12.55
N SER A 551 4.46 -17.11 13.81
CA SER A 551 4.98 -18.39 14.34
C SER A 551 4.15 -19.59 13.84
N VAL A 552 4.00 -19.69 12.53
CA VAL A 552 3.21 -20.71 11.88
C VAL A 552 3.98 -22.04 11.98
N GLY A 553 3.33 -23.11 12.46
CA GLY A 553 3.90 -24.46 12.41
C GLY A 553 4.20 -24.92 10.97
N GLU A 554 4.57 -26.18 10.77
CA GLU A 554 4.86 -26.70 9.42
C GLU A 554 3.63 -26.63 8.50
N VAL A 555 3.47 -25.52 7.78
CA VAL A 555 2.50 -25.43 6.69
C VAL A 555 3.13 -26.02 5.43
N ASP A 556 2.41 -26.97 4.86
CA ASP A 556 2.74 -27.61 3.61
C ASP A 556 2.45 -26.68 2.43
N ALA A 557 3.50 -26.23 1.73
CA ALA A 557 3.36 -25.42 0.54
C ALA A 557 2.64 -26.15 -0.59
N ASN A 558 2.74 -27.48 -0.69
CA ASN A 558 2.03 -28.23 -1.74
C ASN A 558 0.52 -28.22 -1.51
N MET A 559 0.07 -28.32 -0.25
CA MET A 559 -1.33 -28.10 0.10
C MET A 559 -1.83 -26.71 -0.33
N ILE A 560 -1.06 -25.66 -0.05
CA ILE A 560 -1.39 -24.29 -0.49
C ILE A 560 -1.57 -24.22 -2.01
N LEU A 561 -0.66 -24.83 -2.77
CA LEU A 561 -0.71 -24.83 -4.24
C LEU A 561 -1.91 -25.59 -4.79
N GLN A 562 -2.37 -26.64 -4.10
CA GLN A 562 -3.59 -27.38 -4.46
C GLN A 562 -4.83 -26.51 -4.23
N CYS A 563 -4.89 -25.79 -3.09
CA CYS A 563 -6.01 -24.91 -2.77
C CYS A 563 -6.04 -23.62 -3.61
N CYS A 564 -4.87 -23.12 -4.03
CA CYS A 564 -4.74 -21.83 -4.71
C CYS A 564 -4.21 -22.01 -6.16
N PRO A 565 -5.05 -22.42 -7.12
CA PRO A 565 -4.62 -22.78 -8.47
C PRO A 565 -4.11 -21.60 -9.31
N LYS A 566 -4.42 -20.36 -8.95
CA LYS A 566 -4.02 -19.14 -9.69
C LYS A 566 -2.85 -18.36 -9.05
N LEU A 567 -2.37 -18.80 -7.88
CA LEU A 567 -1.24 -18.23 -7.12
C LEU A 567 0.11 -18.11 -7.86
N ARG A 568 0.53 -16.89 -8.19
CA ARG A 568 1.82 -16.60 -8.83
C ARG A 568 2.93 -16.39 -7.80
N ASP A 569 2.58 -15.69 -6.72
CA ASP A 569 3.51 -15.30 -5.67
C ASP A 569 3.07 -15.91 -4.34
N LEU A 570 4.00 -16.58 -3.66
CA LEU A 570 3.78 -17.11 -2.32
C LEU A 570 4.89 -16.61 -1.40
N THR A 571 4.52 -15.95 -0.31
CA THR A 571 5.49 -15.58 0.74
C THR A 571 5.18 -16.32 2.03
N LEU A 572 6.17 -17.01 2.57
CA LEU A 572 6.07 -17.75 3.82
C LEU A 572 7.10 -17.22 4.81
N GLN A 573 6.67 -16.97 6.04
CA GLN A 573 7.55 -16.82 7.19
C GLN A 573 7.51 -18.10 8.03
N LYS A 574 8.69 -18.66 8.30
CA LYS A 574 8.89 -19.79 9.22
C LYS A 574 10.00 -19.42 10.19
N GLY A 575 9.63 -19.23 11.46
CA GLY A 575 10.55 -18.77 12.50
C GLY A 575 11.23 -17.45 12.11
N TRP A 576 12.55 -17.51 11.92
CA TRP A 576 13.39 -16.37 11.59
C TRP A 576 13.62 -16.16 10.09
N VAL A 577 13.03 -17.00 9.23
CA VAL A 577 13.23 -16.98 7.78
C VAL A 577 11.94 -16.55 7.09
N ILE A 578 12.06 -15.64 6.12
CA ILE A 578 10.98 -15.19 5.23
C ILE A 578 11.44 -15.47 3.80
N ALA A 579 10.65 -16.22 3.04
CA ALA A 579 10.98 -16.59 1.66
C ALA A 579 9.81 -16.34 0.70
N GLN A 580 10.12 -15.74 -0.46
CA GLN A 580 9.19 -15.52 -1.57
C GLN A 580 9.45 -16.52 -2.66
N PHE A 581 8.39 -17.15 -3.12
CA PHE A 581 8.39 -18.09 -4.21
C PHE A 581 7.66 -17.48 -5.41
N ASP A 582 8.35 -17.44 -6.54
CA ASP A 582 7.77 -17.25 -7.86
C ASP A 582 7.38 -18.62 -8.42
N LEU A 583 6.08 -18.83 -8.53
CA LEU A 583 5.47 -20.11 -8.88
C LEU A 583 5.15 -20.21 -10.38
N THR A 584 5.46 -19.18 -11.16
CA THR A 584 5.10 -19.11 -12.58
C THR A 584 5.75 -20.25 -13.38
N GLU A 585 7.05 -20.47 -13.22
CA GLU A 585 7.80 -21.53 -13.92
C GLU A 585 7.35 -22.93 -13.50
N VAL A 586 7.16 -23.16 -12.19
CA VAL A 586 6.74 -24.47 -11.65
C VAL A 586 5.43 -24.94 -12.27
N ARG A 587 4.50 -24.01 -12.47
CA ARG A 587 3.21 -24.31 -13.08
C ARG A 587 3.31 -24.67 -14.54
N THR A 588 4.13 -23.95 -15.32
CA THR A 588 4.35 -24.31 -16.73
C THR A 588 4.88 -25.73 -16.88
N ARG A 589 5.65 -26.21 -15.89
CA ARG A 589 6.28 -27.54 -15.90
C ARG A 589 5.50 -28.61 -15.12
N LYS A 590 4.38 -28.26 -14.45
CA LYS A 590 3.63 -29.14 -13.53
C LYS A 590 4.51 -29.88 -12.52
N GLN A 591 5.56 -29.21 -12.03
CA GLN A 591 6.49 -29.81 -11.08
C GLN A 591 6.01 -29.58 -9.64
N HIS A 592 6.31 -30.51 -8.74
CA HIS A 592 6.10 -30.31 -7.30
C HIS A 592 7.22 -29.47 -6.71
N ILE A 593 6.90 -28.68 -5.67
CA ILE A 593 7.93 -27.96 -4.91
C ILE A 593 8.32 -28.83 -3.71
N PRO A 594 9.61 -29.22 -3.57
CA PRO A 594 10.08 -30.06 -2.48
C PRO A 594 10.25 -29.24 -1.18
N VAL A 595 9.26 -28.41 -0.80
CA VAL A 595 9.33 -27.59 0.43
C VAL A 595 9.31 -28.46 1.70
N GLN A 596 8.82 -29.70 1.61
CA GLN A 596 8.58 -30.58 2.76
C GLN A 596 9.83 -31.24 3.35
N SER A 597 11.01 -31.20 2.71
CA SER A 597 12.09 -32.12 3.08
C SER A 597 13.12 -31.61 4.10
N PHE A 598 13.05 -30.36 4.56
CA PHE A 598 14.09 -29.82 5.47
C PHE A 598 13.57 -28.80 6.49
N ASN A 599 14.20 -28.77 7.67
CA ASN A 599 13.87 -27.87 8.76
C ASN A 599 14.32 -26.43 8.43
N TRP A 600 13.37 -25.49 8.39
CA TRP A 600 13.61 -24.08 8.11
C TRP A 600 14.35 -23.34 9.22
N GLU A 601 14.33 -23.89 10.44
CA GLU A 601 15.06 -23.35 11.59
C GLU A 601 16.58 -23.63 11.51
N ASP A 602 16.99 -24.64 10.73
CA ASP A 602 18.39 -24.88 10.40
C ASP A 602 18.79 -24.11 9.15
N VAL A 603 19.34 -22.92 9.37
CA VAL A 603 19.81 -22.01 8.32
C VAL A 603 20.91 -22.65 7.46
N THR A 604 21.72 -23.56 8.03
CA THR A 604 22.76 -24.27 7.28
C THR A 604 22.14 -25.23 6.28
N ALA A 605 21.13 -26.00 6.70
CA ALA A 605 20.39 -26.90 5.82
C ALA A 605 19.68 -26.14 4.68
N LEU A 606 19.04 -25.01 5.01
CA LEU A 606 18.41 -24.13 4.02
C LEU A 606 19.44 -23.59 3.00
N ALA A 607 20.59 -23.09 3.47
CA ALA A 607 21.65 -22.58 2.61
C ALA A 607 22.21 -23.67 1.67
N ASN A 608 22.38 -24.89 2.18
CA ASN A 608 22.84 -26.04 1.39
C ASN A 608 21.84 -26.43 0.30
N GLU A 609 20.53 -26.39 0.57
CA GLU A 609 19.51 -26.65 -0.46
C GLU A 609 19.48 -25.54 -1.52
N LEU A 610 19.55 -24.27 -1.11
CA LEU A 610 19.61 -23.12 -2.01
C LEU A 610 20.91 -23.06 -2.84
N SER A 611 21.94 -23.80 -2.46
CA SER A 611 23.18 -23.94 -3.23
C SER A 611 23.02 -24.94 -4.39
N LYS A 612 22.00 -25.80 -4.38
CA LYS A 612 21.76 -26.81 -5.42
C LYS A 612 21.01 -26.18 -6.61
N SER A 613 21.74 -25.81 -7.66
CA SER A 613 21.20 -25.15 -8.87
C SER A 613 20.17 -25.97 -9.68
N ASN A 614 20.12 -27.29 -9.47
CA ASN A 614 19.18 -28.20 -10.11
C ASN A 614 17.89 -28.44 -9.29
N ASN A 615 17.81 -27.95 -8.06
CA ASN A 615 16.62 -28.11 -7.22
C ASN A 615 15.52 -27.15 -7.70
N SER A 616 14.28 -27.64 -7.86
CA SER A 616 13.13 -26.80 -8.21
C SER A 616 12.87 -25.75 -7.14
N PHE A 617 13.12 -26.07 -5.86
CA PHE A 617 13.03 -25.11 -4.75
C PHE A 617 13.90 -23.86 -4.99
N THR A 618 15.18 -24.05 -5.28
CA THR A 618 16.16 -22.99 -5.53
C THR A 618 15.77 -22.06 -6.67
N ARG A 619 15.10 -22.59 -7.71
CA ARG A 619 14.64 -21.80 -8.86
C ARG A 619 13.42 -20.93 -8.56
N CYS A 620 12.61 -21.34 -7.58
CA CYS A 620 11.40 -20.61 -7.20
C CYS A 620 11.70 -19.48 -6.23
N VAL A 621 12.71 -19.64 -5.38
CA VAL A 621 13.01 -18.67 -4.32
C VAL A 621 13.64 -17.41 -4.93
N ARG A 622 12.89 -16.32 -4.97
CA ARG A 622 13.34 -15.02 -5.50
C ARG A 622 13.85 -14.08 -4.43
N ARG A 623 13.17 -14.06 -3.29
CA ARG A 623 13.53 -13.19 -2.15
C ARG A 623 13.67 -14.00 -0.90
N LEU A 624 14.70 -13.71 -0.11
CA LEU A 624 14.99 -14.36 1.16
C LEU A 624 15.40 -13.32 2.20
N ALA A 625 14.77 -13.34 3.37
CA ALA A 625 15.16 -12.55 4.51
C ALA A 625 15.34 -13.43 5.75
N ILE A 626 16.42 -13.22 6.50
CA ILE A 626 16.76 -14.01 7.68
C ILE A 626 17.03 -13.07 8.85
N ARG A 627 16.30 -13.24 9.96
CA ARG A 627 16.40 -12.38 11.16
C ARG A 627 16.94 -13.16 12.37
N LEU A 628 18.25 -13.10 12.60
CA LEU A 628 18.93 -13.88 13.64
C LEU A 628 18.97 -13.19 15.02
N THR A 629 18.27 -12.07 15.18
CA THR A 629 18.29 -11.23 16.39
C THR A 629 17.64 -11.86 17.61
N GLY A 630 16.66 -12.75 17.40
CA GLY A 630 15.94 -13.46 18.47
C GLY A 630 16.76 -14.49 19.25
N MET A 631 18.00 -14.81 18.83
CA MET A 631 18.88 -15.73 19.57
C MET A 631 19.32 -15.16 20.94
N ASN A 632 19.14 -13.85 21.17
CA ASN A 632 19.62 -13.15 22.37
C ASN A 632 18.66 -13.18 23.57
N GLN A 633 17.40 -13.59 23.37
CA GLN A 633 16.36 -13.46 24.41
C GLN A 633 16.29 -14.63 25.40
N VAL A 634 17.12 -15.66 25.25
CA VAL A 634 17.24 -16.76 26.21
C VAL A 634 18.61 -16.67 26.89
N ASP A 635 18.68 -15.84 27.92
CA ASP A 635 19.78 -15.65 28.87
C ASP A 635 21.09 -15.09 28.31
N ASN A 636 21.46 -13.88 28.75
CA ASN A 636 22.76 -13.22 28.59
C ASN A 636 23.99 -14.08 29.00
N VAL A 637 23.77 -15.25 29.61
CA VAL A 637 24.80 -16.20 30.07
C VAL A 637 25.21 -17.19 28.96
N ARG A 638 24.47 -17.30 27.84
CA ARG A 638 24.70 -18.32 26.78
C ARG A 638 25.36 -17.83 25.49
N TRP A 639 25.87 -16.60 25.42
CA TRP A 639 26.50 -16.08 24.19
C TRP A 639 27.69 -16.92 23.68
N ALA A 640 28.43 -17.55 24.61
CA ALA A 640 29.57 -18.39 24.29
C ALA A 640 29.20 -19.69 23.54
N HIS A 641 27.93 -20.12 23.52
CA HIS A 641 27.47 -21.29 22.77
C HIS A 641 26.82 -20.95 21.42
N TYR A 642 26.30 -19.73 21.24
CA TYR A 642 25.66 -19.33 19.98
C TYR A 642 26.62 -18.66 18.99
N GLY A 643 27.79 -18.19 19.41
CA GLY A 643 28.78 -17.57 18.52
C GLY A 643 29.28 -18.50 17.41
N SER A 644 29.52 -19.78 17.71
CA SER A 644 29.95 -20.79 16.72
C SER A 644 28.82 -21.14 15.74
N VAL A 645 27.58 -21.28 16.23
CA VAL A 645 26.40 -21.56 15.41
C VAL A 645 26.08 -20.39 14.48
N LEU A 646 26.13 -19.15 14.99
CA LEU A 646 25.94 -17.95 14.19
C LEU A 646 26.99 -17.85 13.09
N THR A 647 28.26 -18.10 13.43
CA THR A 647 29.36 -18.14 12.45
C THR A 647 29.13 -19.20 11.37
N SER A 648 28.69 -20.40 11.77
CA SER A 648 28.34 -21.47 10.83
C SER A 648 27.21 -21.04 9.87
N TYR A 649 26.16 -20.40 10.39
CA TYR A 649 25.05 -19.91 9.57
C TYR A 649 25.51 -18.83 8.58
N LEU A 650 26.31 -17.86 9.03
CA LEU A 650 26.84 -16.79 8.18
C LEU A 650 27.73 -17.33 7.06
N ASN A 651 28.62 -18.28 7.38
CA ASN A 651 29.49 -18.91 6.39
C ASN A 651 28.69 -19.71 5.35
N ALA A 652 27.72 -20.53 5.78
CA ALA A 652 26.88 -21.29 4.88
C ALA A 652 26.07 -20.37 3.93
N LEU A 653 25.57 -19.23 4.43
CA LEU A 653 24.87 -18.25 3.61
C LEU A 653 25.78 -17.56 2.60
N LEU A 654 27.03 -17.26 2.97
CA LEU A 654 28.03 -16.72 2.03
C LEU A 654 28.36 -17.73 0.93
N GLU A 655 28.54 -19.01 1.29
CA GLU A 655 28.75 -20.10 0.32
C GLU A 655 27.57 -20.24 -0.64
N MET A 656 26.35 -20.18 -0.13
CA MET A 656 25.14 -20.17 -0.94
C MET A 656 25.11 -18.99 -1.92
N LEU A 657 25.44 -17.78 -1.48
CA LEU A 657 25.49 -16.60 -2.35
C LEU A 657 26.60 -16.67 -3.42
N MET A 658 27.61 -17.52 -3.26
CA MET A 658 28.63 -17.77 -4.31
C MET A 658 28.08 -18.62 -5.46
N VAL A 659 27.20 -19.57 -5.17
CA VAL A 659 26.76 -20.60 -6.13
C VAL A 659 25.35 -20.36 -6.65
N ASN A 660 24.49 -19.73 -5.86
CA ASN A 660 23.11 -19.46 -6.25
C ASN A 660 23.08 -18.45 -7.40
N ASP A 661 22.27 -18.73 -8.42
CA ASP A 661 22.13 -17.93 -9.65
C ASP A 661 20.68 -17.41 -9.84
N TYR A 662 19.79 -17.56 -8.86
CA TYR A 662 18.35 -17.28 -8.99
C TYR A 662 17.81 -16.27 -7.97
N LEU A 663 18.45 -16.17 -6.81
CA LEU A 663 18.03 -15.30 -5.72
C LEU A 663 18.28 -13.83 -6.08
N GLU A 664 17.19 -13.07 -6.21
CA GLU A 664 17.14 -11.66 -6.59
C GLU A 664 17.36 -10.73 -5.40
N TYR A 665 16.79 -11.09 -4.25
CA TYR A 665 16.87 -10.30 -3.01
C TYR A 665 17.30 -11.19 -1.85
N PHE A 666 18.31 -10.74 -1.09
CA PHE A 666 18.75 -11.36 0.14
C PHE A 666 18.93 -10.30 1.22
N LYS A 667 18.26 -10.46 2.36
CA LYS A 667 18.44 -9.63 3.55
C LYS A 667 18.80 -10.48 4.75
N ILE A 668 19.79 -10.06 5.52
CA ILE A 668 20.11 -10.67 6.80
C ILE A 668 20.16 -9.61 7.89
N THR A 669 19.47 -9.87 9.00
CA THR A 669 19.54 -9.06 10.22
C THR A 669 20.27 -9.85 11.30
N VAL A 670 21.34 -9.29 11.84
CA VAL A 670 22.23 -9.97 12.80
C VAL A 670 22.47 -9.11 14.06
N PRO A 671 22.89 -9.73 15.18
CA PRO A 671 23.41 -9.00 16.34
C PRO A 671 24.62 -8.13 16.01
N SER A 672 24.80 -7.06 16.79
CA SER A 672 25.82 -6.00 16.55
C SER A 672 27.27 -6.50 16.50
N GLN A 673 27.57 -7.65 17.13
CA GLN A 673 28.91 -8.23 17.22
C GLN A 673 29.43 -8.84 15.90
N SER A 674 28.59 -8.97 14.86
CA SER A 674 28.94 -9.63 13.58
C SER A 674 29.40 -8.67 12.48
N HIS A 675 29.94 -7.49 12.82
CA HIS A 675 30.26 -6.43 11.86
C HIS A 675 31.21 -6.83 10.74
N GLU A 676 32.14 -7.74 11.01
CA GLU A 676 33.18 -8.15 10.05
C GLU A 676 32.59 -8.77 8.78
N TYR A 677 31.41 -9.40 8.87
CA TYR A 677 30.73 -10.04 7.74
C TYR A 677 30.08 -9.05 6.77
N ALA A 678 29.84 -7.80 7.16
CA ALA A 678 29.14 -6.83 6.32
C ALA A 678 29.82 -6.64 4.95
N LYS A 679 31.16 -6.53 4.93
CA LYS A 679 31.93 -6.40 3.69
C LYS A 679 31.87 -7.65 2.81
N LEU A 680 31.81 -8.84 3.44
CA LEU A 680 31.75 -10.11 2.73
C LEU A 680 30.41 -10.26 1.99
N PHE A 681 29.29 -9.98 2.66
CA PHE A 681 27.97 -10.00 2.03
C PHE A 681 27.84 -8.93 0.93
N ARG A 682 28.34 -7.70 1.18
CA ARG A 682 28.30 -6.60 0.20
C ARG A 682 28.98 -6.93 -1.12
N LYS A 683 30.02 -7.79 -1.13
CA LYS A 683 30.67 -8.27 -2.36
C LYS A 683 29.71 -8.99 -3.31
N HIS A 684 28.58 -9.50 -2.83
CA HIS A 684 27.57 -10.18 -3.63
C HIS A 684 26.43 -9.27 -4.09
N HIS A 685 26.36 -8.03 -3.59
CA HIS A 685 25.42 -7.01 -4.03
C HIS A 685 25.76 -6.58 -5.47
N ASN A 686 24.73 -6.30 -6.27
CA ASN A 686 24.77 -5.97 -7.71
C ASN A 686 25.45 -6.99 -8.63
N LYS A 687 25.67 -8.24 -8.17
CA LYS A 687 26.08 -9.33 -9.05
C LYS A 687 24.96 -9.67 -10.03
N THR A 688 25.31 -9.85 -11.30
CA THR A 688 24.36 -10.25 -12.34
C THR A 688 23.84 -11.66 -12.09
N ILE A 689 22.52 -11.80 -12.08
CA ILE A 689 21.80 -13.06 -11.92
C ILE A 689 21.36 -13.53 -13.30
N ARG A 690 21.35 -14.85 -13.53
CA ARG A 690 20.81 -15.42 -14.77
C ARG A 690 19.29 -15.45 -14.70
N ARG A 691 18.62 -14.42 -15.23
CA ARG A 691 17.17 -14.49 -15.49
C ARG A 691 16.93 -15.15 -16.84
N GLY A 692 16.10 -16.17 -16.84
CA GLY A 692 15.51 -16.70 -18.06
C GLY A 692 16.29 -17.85 -18.68
N GLY A 693 15.59 -18.97 -18.80
CA GLY A 693 16.00 -20.09 -19.64
C GLY A 693 16.17 -19.70 -21.10
N THR A 694 16.75 -20.62 -21.85
CA THR A 694 16.87 -20.55 -23.30
C THR A 694 15.53 -20.17 -23.94
N LEU A 695 15.51 -19.13 -24.80
CA LEU A 695 14.35 -18.84 -25.66
C LEU A 695 13.86 -20.16 -26.26
N SER A 696 12.56 -20.46 -26.12
CA SER A 696 11.99 -21.69 -26.67
C SER A 696 12.30 -21.75 -28.17
N ILE A 697 12.49 -22.95 -28.71
CA ILE A 697 12.74 -23.13 -30.16
C ILE A 697 11.64 -22.45 -30.97
N GLU A 698 10.40 -22.50 -30.50
CA GLU A 698 9.25 -21.84 -31.12
C GLU A 698 9.38 -20.31 -31.15
N THR A 699 9.82 -19.68 -30.06
CA THR A 699 10.07 -18.22 -30.00
C THR A 699 11.25 -17.84 -30.90
N LYS A 700 12.32 -18.64 -30.91
CA LYS A 700 13.48 -18.46 -31.79
C LYS A 700 13.10 -18.58 -33.26
N VAL A 701 12.30 -19.59 -33.62
CA VAL A 701 11.82 -19.83 -34.99
C VAL A 701 10.87 -18.71 -35.43
N THR A 702 10.01 -18.21 -34.53
CA THR A 702 9.11 -17.09 -34.82
C THR A 702 9.90 -15.79 -35.03
N LEU A 703 10.90 -15.50 -34.18
CA LEU A 703 11.82 -14.38 -34.36
C LEU A 703 12.54 -14.47 -35.71
N LEU A 704 13.13 -15.63 -36.02
CA LEU A 704 13.81 -15.87 -37.30
C LEU A 704 12.86 -15.69 -38.49
N SER A 705 11.61 -16.15 -38.38
CA SER A 705 10.59 -15.99 -39.42
C SER A 705 10.21 -14.52 -39.64
N VAL A 706 10.13 -13.71 -38.58
CA VAL A 706 9.88 -12.26 -38.67
C VAL A 706 11.08 -11.52 -39.26
N MET A 707 12.29 -11.88 -38.84
CA MET A 707 13.53 -11.28 -39.38
C MET A 707 13.71 -11.64 -40.86
N LEU A 708 13.42 -12.88 -41.25
CA LEU A 708 13.42 -13.36 -42.64
C LEU A 708 12.33 -12.70 -43.50
N ALA A 709 11.16 -12.41 -42.92
CA ALA A 709 10.10 -11.67 -43.61
C ALA A 709 10.49 -10.20 -43.86
N ARG A 710 11.23 -9.57 -42.93
CA ARG A 710 11.79 -8.23 -43.14
C ARG A 710 12.91 -8.19 -44.16
N THR A 711 13.75 -9.23 -44.25
CA THR A 711 14.81 -9.31 -45.29
C THR A 711 14.24 -9.52 -46.70
N LYS A 712 13.02 -10.07 -46.83
CA LYS A 712 12.32 -10.19 -48.11
C LYS A 712 11.50 -8.95 -48.51
N MET A 713 11.39 -7.94 -47.65
CA MET A 713 10.76 -6.65 -47.96
C MET A 713 11.80 -5.56 -48.24
N ILE A 714 12.69 -5.80 -49.20
CA ILE A 714 13.31 -4.73 -49.97
C ILE A 714 12.47 -4.62 -51.25
N PRO A 715 11.63 -3.58 -51.42
CA PRO A 715 10.81 -3.47 -52.61
C PRO A 715 11.65 -2.90 -53.76
N PHE A 716 11.90 -3.74 -54.75
CA PHE A 716 11.83 -3.27 -56.14
C PHE A 716 10.37 -2.82 -56.35
N ILE A 717 10.16 -1.51 -56.47
CA ILE A 717 8.84 -0.94 -56.74
C ILE A 717 8.53 -1.24 -58.20
N GLU A 718 7.62 -2.18 -58.45
CA GLU A 718 6.76 -2.13 -59.63
C GLU A 718 5.32 -2.41 -59.22
N GLU A 719 4.47 -1.47 -59.59
CA GLU A 719 3.05 -1.48 -59.38
C GLU A 719 2.41 -2.68 -60.08
N THR A 720 1.51 -3.38 -59.40
CA THR A 720 0.29 -3.85 -60.05
C THR A 720 -0.80 -4.13 -59.04
N ARG A 721 -1.86 -3.32 -59.15
CA ARG A 721 -3.17 -3.53 -58.53
C ARG A 721 -3.72 -4.90 -58.92
N THR A 722 -4.16 -5.69 -57.94
CA THR A 722 -5.48 -6.37 -58.02
C THR A 722 -6.00 -6.76 -56.63
N ARG A 723 -7.26 -6.38 -56.38
CA ARG A 723 -8.05 -6.70 -55.19
C ARG A 723 -8.32 -8.20 -55.09
N ARG A 724 -8.14 -8.78 -53.89
CA ARG A 724 -9.05 -9.81 -53.34
C ARG A 724 -9.09 -9.71 -51.81
N LYS A 725 -10.23 -9.23 -51.29
CA LYS A 725 -10.54 -9.21 -49.86
C LYS A 725 -10.74 -10.66 -49.38
N LYS A 726 -9.74 -11.25 -48.73
CA LYS A 726 -9.94 -12.39 -47.81
C LYS A 726 -10.00 -11.84 -46.39
N LYS A 727 -11.15 -11.97 -45.73
CA LYS A 727 -11.30 -11.84 -44.28
C LYS A 727 -10.43 -12.93 -43.63
N VAL A 728 -9.19 -12.61 -43.27
CA VAL A 728 -8.34 -13.45 -42.43
C VAL A 728 -8.55 -13.02 -40.99
N ARG A 729 -8.80 -13.99 -40.10
CA ARG A 729 -8.81 -13.86 -38.64
C ARG A 729 -7.57 -13.07 -38.19
N ARG A 730 -7.72 -11.76 -37.93
CA ARG A 730 -6.62 -10.87 -37.49
C ARG A 730 -6.45 -10.84 -35.97
N SER A 731 -7.38 -11.38 -35.18
CA SER A 731 -7.29 -11.30 -33.71
C SER A 731 -6.30 -12.28 -33.10
N SER A 732 -6.19 -13.53 -33.57
CA SER A 732 -5.31 -14.54 -32.95
C SER A 732 -3.82 -14.36 -33.27
N ALA A 733 -3.51 -13.76 -34.44
CA ALA A 733 -2.12 -13.51 -34.83
C ALA A 733 -1.51 -12.37 -33.99
N LEU A 734 -2.29 -11.30 -33.73
CA LEU A 734 -1.82 -10.13 -32.97
C LEU A 734 -1.42 -10.51 -31.52
N THR A 735 -2.21 -11.36 -30.86
CA THR A 735 -1.91 -11.83 -29.49
C THR A 735 -0.64 -12.67 -29.44
N ALA A 736 -0.41 -13.52 -30.44
CA ALA A 736 0.83 -14.29 -30.56
C ALA A 736 2.06 -13.40 -30.82
N TYR A 737 1.89 -12.33 -31.61
CA TYR A 737 2.95 -11.33 -31.84
C TYR A 737 3.28 -10.54 -30.56
N HIS A 738 2.27 -10.10 -29.81
CA HIS A 738 2.46 -9.39 -28.54
C HIS A 738 3.18 -10.26 -27.50
N GLN A 739 2.79 -11.53 -27.36
CA GLN A 739 3.46 -12.44 -26.43
C GLN A 739 4.91 -12.73 -26.83
N THR A 740 5.16 -12.92 -28.13
CA THR A 740 6.52 -13.15 -28.67
C THR A 740 7.40 -11.91 -28.45
N PHE A 741 6.86 -10.72 -28.70
CA PHE A 741 7.57 -9.46 -28.49
C PHE A 741 7.85 -9.21 -27.00
N ALA A 742 6.88 -9.45 -26.12
CA ALA A 742 7.08 -9.38 -24.66
C ALA A 742 8.19 -10.33 -24.19
N ASN A 743 8.24 -11.56 -24.71
CA ASN A 743 9.29 -12.52 -24.39
C ASN A 743 10.67 -12.08 -24.91
N ILE A 744 10.73 -11.43 -26.09
CA ILE A 744 11.98 -10.88 -26.65
C ILE A 744 12.45 -9.69 -25.84
N CYS A 745 11.57 -8.76 -25.48
CA CYS A 745 11.90 -7.62 -24.62
C CYS A 745 12.35 -8.09 -23.23
N ALA A 746 11.71 -9.11 -22.66
CA ALA A 746 12.13 -9.72 -21.40
C ALA A 746 13.50 -10.40 -21.49
N PHE A 747 13.84 -11.00 -22.63
CA PHE A 747 15.17 -11.59 -22.88
C PHE A 747 16.24 -10.53 -23.17
N ALA A 748 15.88 -9.44 -23.84
CA ALA A 748 16.76 -8.32 -24.16
C ALA A 748 16.95 -7.34 -22.99
N ALA A 749 16.11 -7.42 -21.96
CA ALA A 749 16.28 -6.68 -20.72
C ALA A 749 17.62 -7.06 -20.05
N SER A 750 18.28 -6.09 -19.44
CA SER A 750 19.51 -6.32 -18.69
C SER A 750 19.30 -7.42 -17.65
N ALA A 751 20.30 -8.31 -17.51
CA ALA A 751 20.27 -9.35 -16.49
C ALA A 751 20.03 -8.69 -15.12
N PRO A 752 19.03 -9.12 -14.34
CA PRO A 752 18.71 -8.50 -13.06
C PRO A 752 19.92 -8.62 -12.13
N GLN A 753 20.14 -7.55 -11.37
CA GLN A 753 21.21 -7.49 -10.40
C GLN A 753 20.70 -7.97 -9.04
N ARG A 754 21.53 -8.76 -8.35
CA ARG A 754 21.21 -9.23 -7.00
C ARG A 754 21.27 -8.10 -5.99
N GLN A 755 20.23 -7.95 -5.21
CA GLN A 755 20.22 -7.10 -4.03
C GLN A 755 20.59 -7.93 -2.80
N VAL A 756 21.72 -7.62 -2.18
CA VAL A 756 22.17 -8.23 -0.92
C VAL A 756 22.29 -7.14 0.14
N TYR A 757 21.59 -7.31 1.26
CA TYR A 757 21.56 -6.37 2.38
C TYR A 757 21.96 -7.06 3.67
N PHE A 758 22.79 -6.38 4.46
CA PHE A 758 23.29 -6.83 5.74
C PHE A 758 22.98 -5.76 6.78
N GLN A 759 22.04 -6.06 7.68
CA GLN A 759 21.56 -5.14 8.69
C GLN A 759 22.00 -5.58 10.09
N GLN A 760 22.47 -4.62 10.88
CA GLN A 760 22.77 -4.84 12.29
C GLN A 760 21.58 -4.41 13.15
N GLU A 761 21.26 -5.20 14.18
CA GLU A 761 20.30 -4.76 15.19
C GLU A 761 20.93 -3.65 16.02
N HIS A 762 20.32 -2.47 15.95
CA HIS A 762 20.56 -1.40 16.90
C HIS A 762 19.66 -1.68 18.10
N SER A 763 20.24 -1.76 19.30
CA SER A 763 19.46 -1.80 20.53
C SER A 763 18.65 -0.51 20.60
N GLU A 764 17.36 -0.58 20.26
CA GLU A 764 16.38 0.46 20.58
C GLU A 764 16.18 0.48 22.10
N ASN A 765 17.18 1.03 22.80
CA ASN A 765 17.09 1.49 24.19
C ASN A 765 17.70 2.91 24.26
N THR A 766 17.37 3.72 23.27
CA THR A 766 17.40 5.17 23.43
C THR A 766 16.04 5.67 22.96
N PRO A 767 15.19 6.22 23.84
CA PRO A 767 14.01 6.93 23.37
C PRO A 767 14.55 8.05 22.49
N SER A 768 14.12 8.08 21.23
CA SER A 768 14.28 9.25 20.36
C SER A 768 13.34 10.35 20.86
N GLU A 769 13.62 10.83 22.07
CA GLU A 769 13.34 12.19 22.49
C GLU A 769 14.45 13.06 21.92
N LEU A 770 14.06 14.19 21.31
CA LEU A 770 14.85 15.26 20.67
C LEU A 770 14.82 15.26 19.14
N CYS A 771 13.67 15.60 18.57
CA CYS A 771 13.42 16.85 17.83
C CYS A 771 11.97 16.89 17.32
#